data_AF-A0AAN6AKJ7-F1
#
_entry.id   AF-A0AAN6AKJ7-F1
#
_cell.length_a   1.000
_cell.length_b   1.000
_cell.length_c   1.000
_cell.angle_alpha   90.00
_cell.angle_beta   90.00
_cell.angle_gamma   90.00
#
_symmetry.space_group_name_H-M   'P 1'
#
loop_
_entity.id
_entity.type
_entity.pdbx_description
1 polymer ?
#
loop_
_entity_poly.entity_id
_entity_poly.type
_entity_poly.pdbx_seq_one_letter_code
_entity_poly.pdbx_strand_id
1 'polypeptide(L)'
;MTTQLTTSNLQGSPTGPEVTGVNPPANFPDESTIARLANEFFSAVPSSSSSTSSSGLNLDLPVGAPPHPPQPGEPFSALSGRAPNIAFQKSLNPEYPEHIPNLPDYPERRIVASAPVVGGANLPRPPFEPHLPQAAHSEPNVPRIEPSLPTGAGESPYYFLNDFSAPNATEPSVKGVEDNYSVAQSFQLPHGDQLKSLLTEDRFATNTPTQSSASSAFYFLDLPQSGQSYSHYQPSQPTFVVSSAQPLDVHAIRRDFPILQERVNGRPLVWFDNAATTQKPQRVIDRIAYFYQHENSNIHRAAHELAARATDAYEHARNVVARFIGAPSSKEIIFVRGTTEGINLIAKTWGEQNIGEGDEIIVSHLEHHANIVPWYQLTKKTGAKLRVIPVDDTGQIILEELPKLINERTKLLSITQVSNALGTVTPVAEVIKIAHAKGVRVLVDGAQSVSHIPTDVQALDADFFVFSGHKVFGPTGIGAVYAKPELLESMPVWEGGGNMIQDVTFEQVVYQPAPNKFEAGTGNIADAVGLGAALEYVESLGIHNIARYEHDLLEYGQNALSSVSGLRLIGTAHHKASVMSFTLQGYSTEQVGKALNQHGIAVRSGHHCAQPILRRFGVEQTVRPSLAFYNTTEEIDLLVSVLHQLTRNRRTS
;
A
#
# COMPACT_ATOMS: atom_id res chain seq x y z
N MET A 1 -29.92 -41.12 -32.62
CA MET A 1 -31.32 -41.32 -33.09
C MET A 1 -32.08 -40.06 -32.70
N THR A 2 -32.39 -39.17 -33.64
CA THR A 2 -33.71 -39.07 -34.32
C THR A 2 -34.86 -39.06 -33.31
N THR A 3 -35.72 -38.04 -33.30
CA THR A 3 -36.46 -37.54 -34.48
C THR A 3 -36.43 -36.02 -34.70
N GLN A 4 -36.35 -35.65 -35.98
CA GLN A 4 -36.77 -34.34 -36.49
C GLN A 4 -38.31 -34.28 -36.59
N LEU A 5 -38.88 -33.07 -36.61
CA LEU A 5 -40.07 -32.78 -37.41
C LEU A 5 -39.80 -31.56 -38.27
N THR A 6 -39.92 -31.75 -39.58
CA THR A 6 -39.59 -30.81 -40.65
C THR A 6 -40.85 -30.18 -41.24
N THR A 7 -40.79 -28.87 -41.55
CA THR A 7 -41.30 -28.18 -42.77
C THR A 7 -42.75 -28.49 -43.27
N SER A 8 -43.55 -27.58 -43.81
CA SER A 8 -43.22 -26.62 -44.89
C SER A 8 -44.45 -25.76 -45.29
N ASN A 9 -44.22 -24.53 -45.77
CA ASN A 9 -44.71 -23.92 -47.04
C ASN A 9 -46.16 -24.21 -47.55
N LEU A 10 -46.95 -23.28 -48.12
CA LEU A 10 -46.92 -21.82 -48.40
C LEU A 10 -48.35 -21.25 -48.06
N GLN A 11 -48.89 -20.09 -48.48
CA GLN A 11 -48.52 -19.01 -49.42
C GLN A 11 -49.32 -17.71 -49.12
N GLY A 12 -48.82 -16.54 -49.55
CA GLY A 12 -49.60 -15.30 -49.66
C GLY A 12 -49.21 -14.17 -48.70
N SER A 13 -48.77 -13.04 -49.25
CA SER A 13 -48.58 -11.74 -48.59
C SER A 13 -49.49 -10.70 -49.28
N PRO A 14 -49.60 -9.43 -48.83
CA PRO A 14 -49.07 -8.80 -47.60
C PRO A 14 -50.13 -7.98 -46.79
N THR A 15 -49.83 -7.65 -45.53
CA THR A 15 -50.11 -6.37 -44.82
C THR A 15 -49.86 -6.54 -43.30
N GLY A 16 -49.22 -5.56 -42.66
CA GLY A 16 -49.24 -5.42 -41.18
C GLY A 16 -50.48 -4.63 -40.72
N PRO A 17 -50.63 -4.25 -39.42
CA PRO A 17 -49.57 -4.13 -38.40
C PRO A 17 -49.95 -4.72 -37.01
N GLU A 18 -49.26 -4.24 -35.96
CA GLU A 18 -49.57 -4.31 -34.52
C GLU A 18 -49.31 -5.63 -33.76
N VAL A 19 -48.19 -5.64 -33.01
CA VAL A 19 -48.04 -6.41 -31.78
C VAL A 19 -48.34 -5.47 -30.61
N THR A 20 -49.31 -5.82 -29.78
CA THR A 20 -49.73 -5.03 -28.62
C THR A 20 -48.72 -5.15 -27.47
N GLY A 21 -48.31 -4.01 -26.92
CA GLY A 21 -47.41 -3.94 -25.76
C GLY A 21 -48.11 -4.32 -24.45
N VAL A 22 -47.33 -4.84 -23.50
CA VAL A 22 -47.79 -5.16 -22.14
C VAL A 22 -47.90 -3.87 -21.32
N ASN A 23 -49.07 -3.60 -20.74
CA ASN A 23 -49.26 -2.45 -19.85
C ASN A 23 -48.53 -2.66 -18.50
N PRO A 24 -47.76 -1.67 -18.00
CA PRO A 24 -47.17 -1.72 -16.66
C PRO A 24 -48.24 -1.59 -15.55
N PRO A 25 -47.96 -2.07 -14.31
CA PRO A 25 -48.93 -2.04 -13.22
C PRO A 25 -49.25 -0.62 -12.73
N ALA A 26 -50.50 -0.42 -12.29
CA ALA A 26 -51.17 0.88 -12.10
C ALA A 26 -50.58 1.87 -11.06
N ASN A 27 -49.45 1.55 -10.43
CA ASN A 27 -48.78 2.40 -9.43
C ASN A 27 -47.37 2.85 -9.87
N PHE A 28 -46.99 2.62 -11.14
CA PHE A 28 -45.76 3.17 -11.69
C PHE A 28 -45.96 4.64 -12.11
N PRO A 29 -45.09 5.59 -11.70
CA PRO A 29 -45.13 6.95 -12.23
C PRO A 29 -44.95 6.94 -13.74
N ASP A 30 -45.67 7.83 -14.45
CA ASP A 30 -45.50 7.94 -15.89
C ASP A 30 -44.10 8.43 -16.28
N GLU A 31 -43.71 8.14 -17.52
CA GLU A 31 -42.39 8.47 -18.06
C GLU A 31 -42.10 9.98 -18.00
N SER A 32 -43.12 10.83 -18.10
CA SER A 32 -42.97 12.28 -17.99
C SER A 32 -42.63 12.73 -16.56
N THR A 33 -43.19 12.04 -15.56
CA THR A 33 -42.91 12.26 -14.13
C THR A 33 -41.50 11.80 -13.79
N ILE A 34 -41.06 10.65 -14.32
CA ILE A 34 -39.69 10.13 -14.15
C ILE A 34 -38.69 11.09 -14.81
N ALA A 35 -38.94 11.55 -16.03
CA ALA A 35 -38.08 12.49 -16.74
C ALA A 35 -37.99 13.86 -16.03
N ARG A 36 -39.09 14.36 -15.44
CA ARG A 36 -39.06 15.60 -14.65
C ARG A 36 -38.23 15.46 -13.39
N LEU A 37 -38.43 14.39 -12.62
CA LEU A 37 -37.68 14.12 -11.39
C LEU A 37 -36.18 13.93 -11.66
N ALA A 38 -35.81 13.28 -12.76
CA ALA A 38 -34.42 13.16 -13.19
C ALA A 38 -33.79 14.54 -13.49
N ASN A 39 -34.49 15.41 -14.25
CA ASN A 39 -34.00 16.75 -14.56
C ASN A 39 -33.92 17.68 -13.33
N GLU A 40 -34.86 17.56 -12.39
CA GLU A 40 -34.82 18.27 -11.10
C GLU A 40 -33.65 17.78 -10.22
N PHE A 41 -33.28 16.50 -10.28
CA PHE A 41 -32.15 15.93 -9.55
C PHE A 41 -30.79 16.39 -10.11
N PHE A 42 -30.63 16.44 -11.44
CA PHE A 42 -29.35 16.80 -12.08
C PHE A 42 -29.10 18.31 -12.24
N SER A 43 -30.07 19.18 -11.93
CA SER A 43 -29.93 20.64 -12.01
C SER A 43 -29.42 21.29 -10.72
N ALA A 44 -29.25 20.53 -9.63
CA ALA A 44 -28.78 21.04 -8.33
C ALA A 44 -27.27 20.84 -8.12
N VAL A 45 -26.44 21.81 -8.54
CA VAL A 45 -25.01 21.88 -8.19
C VAL A 45 -24.78 22.90 -7.07
N PRO A 46 -24.08 22.55 -5.96
CA PRO A 46 -23.89 23.47 -4.84
C PRO A 46 -22.67 24.38 -5.01
N SER A 47 -22.85 25.69 -4.87
CA SER A 47 -21.74 26.64 -4.65
C SER A 47 -22.07 27.73 -3.62
N SER A 48 -21.17 27.88 -2.64
CA SER A 48 -20.96 29.02 -1.73
C SER A 48 -22.15 29.69 -0.99
N SER A 49 -22.26 29.32 0.29
CA SER A 49 -22.43 30.21 1.47
C SER A 49 -23.63 31.16 1.64
N SER A 50 -24.34 30.91 2.76
CA SER A 50 -24.90 31.85 3.74
C SER A 50 -26.36 32.36 3.63
N SER A 51 -27.06 32.14 4.75
CA SER A 51 -28.24 32.86 5.30
C SER A 51 -29.66 32.64 4.74
N THR A 52 -30.60 32.58 5.70
CA THR A 52 -32.05 32.81 5.65
C THR A 52 -32.98 31.91 4.80
N SER A 53 -33.65 31.00 5.51
CA SER A 53 -35.11 30.72 5.48
C SER A 53 -35.94 31.09 4.25
N SER A 54 -36.59 30.10 3.61
CA SER A 54 -38.04 29.86 3.80
C SER A 54 -38.56 28.64 3.02
N SER A 55 -39.62 28.02 3.56
CA SER A 55 -40.57 27.06 2.98
C SER A 55 -40.83 27.16 1.46
N GLY A 56 -41.08 26.08 0.72
CA GLY A 56 -41.27 24.66 1.09
C GLY A 56 -42.10 23.93 0.01
N LEU A 57 -42.42 22.64 0.18
CA LEU A 57 -43.47 21.95 -0.59
C LEU A 57 -44.12 20.86 0.29
N ASN A 58 -45.44 20.91 0.42
CA ASN A 58 -46.25 19.95 1.19
C ASN A 58 -46.72 18.78 0.32
N LEU A 59 -46.84 17.60 0.94
CA LEU A 59 -47.61 16.46 0.45
C LEU A 59 -48.48 15.95 1.59
N ASP A 60 -49.80 16.12 1.48
CA ASP A 60 -50.81 15.62 2.42
C ASP A 60 -51.52 14.37 1.87
N LEU A 61 -51.91 13.45 2.76
CA LEU A 61 -52.93 12.36 2.72
C LEU A 61 -52.45 11.08 3.48
N PRO A 62 -53.31 10.22 4.08
CA PRO A 62 -53.88 10.50 5.40
C PRO A 62 -53.88 9.34 6.46
N VAL A 63 -53.59 9.72 7.73
CA VAL A 63 -54.20 9.30 9.02
C VAL A 63 -54.28 7.82 9.49
N GLY A 64 -53.68 7.57 10.68
CA GLY A 64 -54.18 6.66 11.74
C GLY A 64 -53.10 5.76 12.38
N ALA A 65 -52.84 5.69 13.70
CA ALA A 65 -53.38 6.33 14.92
C ALA A 65 -52.30 6.30 16.06
N PRO A 66 -52.62 6.31 17.37
CA PRO A 66 -52.89 7.44 18.29
C PRO A 66 -51.67 7.81 19.21
N PRO A 67 -51.75 8.82 20.12
CA PRO A 67 -50.57 9.59 20.58
C PRO A 67 -50.03 9.28 21.99
N HIS A 68 -48.77 9.68 22.23
CA HIS A 68 -48.23 10.00 23.55
C HIS A 68 -47.89 11.50 23.66
N PRO A 69 -48.17 12.18 24.80
CA PRO A 69 -48.00 13.63 24.94
C PRO A 69 -46.56 14.06 25.33
N PRO A 70 -46.16 15.31 25.04
CA PRO A 70 -44.85 15.85 25.39
C PRO A 70 -44.80 16.42 26.82
N GLN A 71 -43.62 16.41 27.44
CA GLN A 71 -43.30 17.08 28.70
C GLN A 71 -41.93 17.79 28.60
N PRO A 72 -41.66 18.84 29.40
CA PRO A 72 -41.00 20.06 28.92
C PRO A 72 -39.53 20.23 29.35
N GLY A 73 -38.88 21.30 28.87
CA GLY A 73 -37.48 21.61 29.14
C GLY A 73 -37.22 22.76 30.12
N GLU A 74 -35.97 23.26 30.07
CA GLU A 74 -35.36 24.40 30.78
C GLU A 74 -34.99 24.18 32.27
N PRO A 75 -34.01 24.94 32.84
CA PRO A 75 -33.25 26.05 32.25
C PRO A 75 -31.70 25.95 32.33
N PHE A 76 -31.03 26.89 31.64
CA PHE A 76 -29.62 27.26 31.84
C PHE A 76 -29.39 27.94 33.20
N SER A 77 -28.18 27.82 33.75
CA SER A 77 -27.61 28.85 34.66
C SER A 77 -26.08 28.79 34.66
N ALA A 78 -25.45 29.96 34.56
CA ALA A 78 -24.01 30.13 34.62
C ALA A 78 -23.57 30.50 36.04
N LEU A 79 -22.32 30.19 36.41
CA LEU A 79 -21.50 31.05 37.29
C LEU A 79 -20.02 30.65 37.24
N SER A 80 -19.18 31.57 37.69
CA SER A 80 -17.74 31.60 37.49
C SER A 80 -16.96 31.40 38.79
N GLY A 81 -15.71 30.91 38.67
CA GLY A 81 -14.61 31.43 39.48
C GLY A 81 -13.89 30.48 40.46
N ARG A 82 -12.56 30.65 40.44
CA ARG A 82 -11.54 30.37 41.47
C ARG A 82 -11.02 28.94 41.65
N ALA A 83 -9.69 28.86 41.56
CA ALA A 83 -8.85 27.75 41.97
C ALA A 83 -8.48 27.82 43.47
N PRO A 84 -7.88 26.75 44.02
CA PRO A 84 -6.99 26.84 45.17
C PRO A 84 -5.54 26.46 44.81
N ASN A 85 -4.58 27.33 45.18
CA ASN A 85 -3.20 26.92 45.42
C ASN A 85 -3.11 26.33 46.83
N ILE A 86 -2.45 25.17 46.99
CA ILE A 86 -1.90 24.73 48.28
C ILE A 86 -0.47 24.25 48.01
N ALA A 87 0.46 24.65 48.87
CA ALA A 87 1.89 24.36 48.73
C ALA A 87 2.44 23.69 50.00
N PHE A 88 3.51 22.89 49.81
CA PHE A 88 4.40 22.32 50.83
C PHE A 88 3.80 21.47 51.95
N GLN A 89 4.26 20.21 52.04
CA GLN A 89 5.24 19.88 53.09
C GLN A 89 6.12 18.67 52.73
N LYS A 90 7.26 18.60 53.40
CA LYS A 90 8.38 17.67 53.15
C LYS A 90 8.60 16.87 54.44
N SER A 91 8.63 15.55 54.38
CA SER A 91 9.00 14.70 55.53
C SER A 91 9.98 13.60 55.12
N LEU A 92 11.13 13.58 55.80
CA LEU A 92 11.94 12.38 56.01
C LEU A 92 11.19 11.52 57.08
N ASN A 93 11.49 10.26 57.39
CA ASN A 93 12.80 9.60 57.48
C ASN A 93 12.62 8.03 57.46
N PRO A 94 13.44 7.13 58.06
CA PRO A 94 13.98 5.97 57.32
C PRO A 94 13.67 4.58 57.93
N GLU A 95 14.10 3.50 57.27
CA GLU A 95 14.60 2.26 57.93
C GLU A 95 15.39 1.35 56.94
N TYR A 96 16.39 0.63 57.45
CA TYR A 96 17.37 -0.28 56.79
C TYR A 96 17.11 -1.76 57.29
N PRO A 97 17.88 -2.85 56.98
CA PRO A 97 19.16 -2.98 56.25
C PRO A 97 19.36 -4.17 55.25
N GLU A 98 20.43 -4.04 54.44
CA GLU A 98 21.44 -5.02 53.95
C GLU A 98 21.17 -6.56 53.81
N HIS A 99 21.45 -7.10 52.60
CA HIS A 99 22.62 -7.98 52.37
C HIS A 99 23.05 -8.09 50.88
N ILE A 100 24.26 -8.62 50.63
CA ILE A 100 25.17 -8.46 49.46
C ILE A 100 25.46 -9.86 48.84
N PRO A 101 25.63 -10.13 47.50
CA PRO A 101 26.92 -9.84 46.80
C PRO A 101 26.99 -9.63 45.25
N ASN A 102 28.19 -9.16 44.85
CA ASN A 102 28.72 -8.81 43.52
C ASN A 102 28.65 -9.88 42.40
N LEU A 103 28.69 -9.41 41.12
CA LEU A 103 29.71 -9.67 40.05
C LEU A 103 29.16 -9.19 38.67
N PRO A 104 29.98 -8.91 37.63
CA PRO A 104 31.23 -8.12 37.58
C PRO A 104 31.17 -6.94 36.56
N ASP A 105 32.23 -6.11 36.54
CA ASP A 105 32.40 -4.98 35.60
C ASP A 105 32.47 -5.36 34.11
N TYR A 106 31.93 -4.47 33.26
CA TYR A 106 32.43 -4.24 31.90
C TYR A 106 32.87 -2.76 31.77
N PRO A 107 34.11 -2.47 31.33
CA PRO A 107 34.65 -1.11 31.29
C PRO A 107 34.16 -0.31 30.06
N GLU A 108 34.56 0.97 30.00
CA GLU A 108 34.35 1.92 28.89
C GLU A 108 33.02 2.70 28.82
N ARG A 109 32.58 3.26 29.96
CA ARG A 109 31.86 4.57 29.97
C ARG A 109 32.39 5.54 31.04
N ARG A 110 33.52 6.17 30.74
CA ARG A 110 33.96 7.51 31.21
C ARG A 110 34.67 8.13 30.00
N ILE A 111 34.46 9.37 29.59
CA ILE A 111 34.45 10.62 30.36
C ILE A 111 33.43 11.60 29.78
N VAL A 112 32.70 12.32 30.65
CA VAL A 112 32.14 13.64 30.32
C VAL A 112 32.91 14.66 31.17
N ALA A 113 33.51 15.66 30.54
CA ALA A 113 34.15 16.79 31.21
C ALA A 113 33.67 18.10 30.56
N SER A 114 33.19 19.02 31.39
CA SER A 114 32.55 20.26 31.00
C SER A 114 33.54 21.38 30.68
N ALA A 115 33.28 22.15 29.62
CA ALA A 115 33.93 23.42 29.33
C ALA A 115 32.93 24.38 28.62
N PRO A 116 33.06 25.71 28.75
CA PRO A 116 31.98 26.66 28.47
C PRO A 116 31.82 27.03 26.99
N VAL A 117 30.60 27.44 26.63
CA VAL A 117 30.20 27.84 25.27
C VAL A 117 30.63 29.28 24.94
N VAL A 118 31.45 29.45 23.90
CA VAL A 118 31.58 30.71 23.16
C VAL A 118 31.71 30.44 21.65
N GLY A 119 30.69 30.87 20.89
CA GLY A 119 30.74 31.29 19.47
C GLY A 119 31.50 30.46 18.42
N GLY A 120 30.76 29.73 17.57
CA GLY A 120 31.26 29.27 16.26
C GLY A 120 30.81 27.85 15.93
N ALA A 121 29.98 27.68 14.90
CA ALA A 121 29.53 26.36 14.46
C ALA A 121 30.61 25.65 13.64
N ASN A 122 31.20 24.59 14.20
CA ASN A 122 31.93 23.55 13.49
C ASN A 122 31.78 22.24 14.28
N LEU A 123 30.94 21.32 13.80
CA LEU A 123 30.89 19.94 14.28
C LEU A 123 32.00 19.13 13.60
N PRO A 124 32.63 18.17 14.30
CA PRO A 124 33.77 17.42 13.75
C PRO A 124 33.33 16.48 12.63
N ARG A 125 34.00 16.58 11.47
CA ARG A 125 33.86 15.61 10.37
C ARG A 125 34.72 14.36 10.64
N PRO A 126 34.29 13.16 10.22
CA PRO A 126 35.15 11.99 10.24
C PRO A 126 36.30 12.13 9.23
N PRO A 127 37.51 11.61 9.51
CA PRO A 127 38.67 11.83 8.66
C PRO A 127 38.84 10.72 7.62
N PHE A 128 38.44 10.94 6.36
CA PHE A 128 39.07 10.32 5.18
C PHE A 128 38.56 10.96 3.87
N GLU A 129 39.41 11.72 3.18
CA GLU A 129 39.19 12.13 1.77
C GLU A 129 40.22 11.41 0.88
N PRO A 130 39.79 10.59 -0.10
CA PRO A 130 40.64 10.15 -1.19
C PRO A 130 40.62 11.19 -2.32
N HIS A 131 41.78 11.72 -2.69
CA HIS A 131 41.91 12.67 -3.80
C HIS A 131 41.53 12.03 -5.14
N LEU A 132 40.59 12.65 -5.87
CA LEU A 132 40.29 12.33 -7.27
C LEU A 132 41.24 13.10 -8.22
N PRO A 133 41.90 12.45 -9.19
CA PRO A 133 42.68 13.15 -10.21
C PRO A 133 41.76 13.80 -11.25
N GLN A 134 42.10 15.01 -11.69
CA GLN A 134 41.42 15.68 -12.80
C GLN A 134 41.69 14.92 -14.12
N ALA A 135 40.62 14.45 -14.77
CA ALA A 135 40.66 14.02 -16.16
C ALA A 135 40.03 15.10 -17.06
N ALA A 136 40.72 15.48 -18.13
CA ALA A 136 40.25 16.51 -19.05
C ALA A 136 39.06 16.02 -19.89
N HIS A 137 38.08 16.90 -20.12
CA HIS A 137 36.94 16.61 -20.97
C HIS A 137 37.34 16.58 -22.45
N SER A 138 36.94 15.51 -23.16
CA SER A 138 36.84 15.46 -24.61
C SER A 138 35.44 15.01 -24.99
N GLU A 139 34.63 15.91 -25.56
CA GLU A 139 33.26 15.61 -25.98
C GLU A 139 33.24 14.66 -27.20
N PRO A 140 32.36 13.64 -27.23
CA PRO A 140 32.04 12.93 -28.46
C PRO A 140 31.06 13.74 -29.31
N ASN A 141 31.44 13.99 -30.57
CA ASN A 141 30.71 14.80 -31.53
C ASN A 141 29.44 14.07 -32.03
N VAL A 142 28.25 14.60 -31.74
CA VAL A 142 26.95 14.05 -32.18
C VAL A 142 26.21 15.09 -33.04
N PRO A 143 25.74 14.75 -34.26
CA PRO A 143 25.06 15.72 -35.12
C PRO A 143 23.71 16.18 -34.53
N ARG A 144 23.52 17.50 -34.41
CA ARG A 144 22.19 18.08 -34.13
C ARG A 144 21.31 18.01 -35.38
N ILE A 145 20.06 17.57 -35.21
CA ILE A 145 18.96 17.81 -36.13
C ILE A 145 18.07 18.87 -35.48
N GLU A 146 17.80 19.98 -36.17
CA GLU A 146 16.90 21.03 -35.68
C GLU A 146 15.43 20.71 -35.98
N PRO A 147 14.51 20.84 -35.01
CA PRO A 147 13.09 20.81 -35.27
C PRO A 147 12.56 22.22 -35.63
N SER A 148 11.90 22.35 -36.78
CA SER A 148 11.19 23.57 -37.16
C SER A 148 9.84 23.69 -36.45
N LEU A 149 9.62 24.83 -35.79
CA LEU A 149 8.37 25.17 -35.09
C LEU A 149 7.42 25.99 -35.98
N PRO A 150 6.12 25.66 -36.05
CA PRO A 150 5.08 26.61 -36.42
C PRO A 150 4.72 27.52 -35.24
N THR A 151 4.48 28.79 -35.53
CA THR A 151 4.10 29.82 -34.54
C THR A 151 2.60 29.84 -34.26
N GLY A 152 2.20 29.93 -32.99
CA GLY A 152 0.82 30.23 -32.57
C GLY A 152 0.60 29.97 -31.08
N ALA A 153 0.08 30.93 -30.33
CA ALA A 153 -0.04 30.86 -28.87
C ALA A 153 -1.46 30.51 -28.40
N GLY A 154 -1.57 29.84 -27.24
CA GLY A 154 -2.79 29.88 -26.41
C GLY A 154 -3.32 28.54 -25.89
N GLU A 155 -3.17 28.35 -24.57
CA GLU A 155 -4.12 27.68 -23.64
C GLU A 155 -4.29 26.14 -23.59
N SER A 156 -3.82 25.59 -22.44
CA SER A 156 -4.37 24.54 -21.56
C SER A 156 -4.78 23.12 -22.09
N PRO A 157 -4.28 22.01 -21.49
CA PRO A 157 -4.55 20.64 -21.95
C PRO A 157 -5.79 19.95 -21.31
N TYR A 158 -6.77 20.69 -20.79
CA TYR A 158 -7.97 20.11 -20.18
C TYR A 158 -9.14 20.03 -21.20
N TYR A 159 -9.43 18.82 -21.71
CA TYR A 159 -10.37 18.59 -22.82
C TYR A 159 -11.88 18.75 -22.49
N PHE A 160 -12.24 19.09 -21.25
CA PHE A 160 -13.63 19.34 -20.86
C PHE A 160 -13.83 20.79 -20.45
N LEU A 161 -14.09 21.65 -21.45
CA LEU A 161 -14.89 22.90 -21.45
C LEU A 161 -14.66 23.63 -22.78
N ASN A 162 -15.67 24.39 -23.23
CA ASN A 162 -15.77 25.13 -24.51
C ASN A 162 -16.06 24.26 -25.77
N ASP A 163 -17.08 24.54 -26.58
CA ASP A 163 -18.25 25.38 -26.30
C ASP A 163 -19.44 25.05 -27.24
N PHE A 164 -20.62 25.54 -26.88
CA PHE A 164 -21.78 25.59 -27.78
C PHE A 164 -21.49 26.51 -28.98
N SER A 165 -21.62 25.99 -30.21
CA SER A 165 -21.70 26.82 -31.42
C SER A 165 -22.36 26.05 -32.57
N ALA A 166 -23.61 26.38 -32.87
CA ALA A 166 -24.33 25.85 -34.02
C ALA A 166 -24.08 26.71 -35.28
N PRO A 167 -24.03 26.07 -36.46
CA PRO A 167 -24.60 26.70 -37.66
C PRO A 167 -25.55 25.77 -38.43
N ASN A 168 -26.56 26.39 -39.06
CA ASN A 168 -27.65 25.73 -39.79
C ASN A 168 -27.20 24.93 -41.02
N ALA A 169 -27.77 23.73 -41.21
CA ALA A 169 -28.03 23.16 -42.55
C ALA A 169 -29.16 22.10 -42.51
N THR A 170 -30.33 22.47 -43.04
CA THR A 170 -31.36 21.62 -43.69
C THR A 170 -31.53 20.15 -43.24
N GLU A 171 -32.70 19.84 -42.64
CA GLU A 171 -33.25 18.47 -42.69
C GLU A 171 -33.46 17.99 -44.13
N PRO A 172 -33.34 16.69 -44.38
CA PRO A 172 -34.57 15.92 -44.56
C PRO A 172 -34.70 14.73 -43.61
N SER A 173 -35.94 14.41 -43.29
CA SER A 173 -36.33 13.26 -42.48
C SER A 173 -35.92 11.91 -43.09
N VAL A 174 -35.62 10.92 -42.23
CA VAL A 174 -36.25 9.57 -42.24
C VAL A 174 -35.74 8.70 -41.07
N LYS A 175 -36.71 8.27 -40.25
CA LYS A 175 -36.84 7.02 -39.45
C LYS A 175 -35.59 6.23 -38.99
N GLY A 176 -35.61 5.87 -37.70
CA GLY A 176 -35.07 4.61 -37.19
C GLY A 176 -33.80 4.79 -36.34
N VAL A 177 -33.97 4.88 -35.02
CA VAL A 177 -32.87 4.62 -34.09
C VAL A 177 -32.84 3.10 -33.86
N GLU A 178 -31.99 2.41 -34.60
CA GLU A 178 -31.61 1.03 -34.27
C GLU A 178 -30.63 1.05 -33.08
N ASP A 179 -30.67 -0.01 -32.25
CA ASP A 179 -29.78 -0.14 -31.11
C ASP A 179 -28.32 -0.11 -31.57
N ASN A 180 -27.54 0.85 -31.06
CA ASN A 180 -26.12 1.03 -31.36
C ASN A 180 -25.22 -0.03 -30.70
N TYR A 181 -25.50 -1.31 -30.94
CA TYR A 181 -24.50 -2.36 -30.80
C TYR A 181 -23.53 -2.24 -31.96
N SER A 182 -22.31 -1.79 -31.68
CA SER A 182 -21.21 -1.84 -32.64
C SER A 182 -20.85 -3.31 -32.92
N VAL A 183 -21.55 -3.95 -33.85
CA VAL A 183 -21.18 -5.27 -34.37
C VAL A 183 -19.79 -5.12 -34.98
N ALA A 184 -18.80 -5.79 -34.38
CA ALA A 184 -17.43 -5.73 -34.85
C ALA A 184 -17.37 -6.26 -36.30
N GLN A 185 -17.20 -5.35 -37.26
CA GLN A 185 -16.93 -5.75 -38.62
C GLN A 185 -15.55 -6.39 -38.65
N SER A 186 -15.49 -7.66 -39.05
CA SER A 186 -14.23 -8.35 -39.26
C SER A 186 -13.39 -7.54 -40.24
N PHE A 187 -12.14 -7.22 -39.89
CA PHE A 187 -11.12 -6.99 -40.90
C PHE A 187 -11.23 -8.14 -41.90
N GLN A 188 -11.24 -7.86 -43.21
CA GLN A 188 -11.53 -8.85 -44.26
C GLN A 188 -10.41 -9.89 -44.40
N LEU A 189 -10.21 -10.67 -43.35
CA LEU A 189 -9.23 -11.73 -43.24
C LEU A 189 -9.66 -12.86 -44.20
N PRO A 190 -8.67 -13.56 -44.79
CA PRO A 190 -8.95 -14.73 -45.59
C PRO A 190 -9.84 -15.72 -44.84
N HIS A 191 -10.98 -16.05 -45.42
CA HIS A 191 -11.97 -16.96 -44.86
C HIS A 191 -12.30 -18.06 -45.87
N GLY A 192 -12.66 -19.25 -45.37
CA GLY A 192 -13.01 -20.40 -46.22
C GLY A 192 -11.87 -20.74 -47.19
N ASP A 193 -12.18 -20.72 -48.48
CA ASP A 193 -11.25 -21.18 -49.52
C ASP A 193 -10.07 -20.23 -49.78
N GLN A 194 -10.16 -18.95 -49.40
CA GLN A 194 -9.00 -18.04 -49.41
C GLN A 194 -7.99 -18.38 -48.31
N LEU A 195 -8.47 -18.85 -47.15
CA LEU A 195 -7.57 -19.35 -46.10
C LEU A 195 -6.95 -20.68 -46.52
N LYS A 196 -7.72 -21.56 -47.16
CA LYS A 196 -7.20 -22.81 -47.73
C LYS A 196 -6.16 -22.53 -48.83
N SER A 197 -6.38 -21.57 -49.72
CA SER A 197 -5.41 -21.24 -50.77
C SER A 197 -4.08 -20.79 -50.17
N LEU A 198 -4.11 -19.89 -49.18
CA LEU A 198 -2.90 -19.46 -48.46
C LEU A 198 -2.19 -20.61 -47.73
N LEU A 199 -2.94 -21.52 -47.11
CA LEU A 199 -2.40 -22.73 -46.46
C LEU A 199 -1.91 -23.81 -47.45
N THR A 200 -2.31 -23.75 -48.72
CA THR A 200 -1.81 -24.64 -49.79
C THR A 200 -0.71 -24.02 -50.66
N GLU A 201 -0.55 -22.69 -50.63
CA GLU A 201 0.56 -21.98 -51.28
C GLU A 201 1.85 -21.99 -50.46
N ASP A 202 1.81 -22.51 -49.23
CA ASP A 202 3.01 -22.65 -48.39
C ASP A 202 3.93 -23.76 -48.94
N ARG A 203 4.79 -23.33 -49.87
CA ARG A 203 5.79 -24.16 -50.54
C ARG A 203 6.87 -24.59 -49.55
N PHE A 204 6.62 -25.69 -48.85
CA PHE A 204 7.69 -26.61 -48.45
C PHE A 204 8.31 -27.24 -49.71
N ALA A 205 9.12 -26.44 -50.41
CA ALA A 205 10.00 -26.90 -51.46
C ALA A 205 11.06 -27.80 -50.82
N THR A 206 10.86 -29.10 -50.95
CA THR A 206 11.75 -30.16 -50.50
C THR A 206 13.06 -30.18 -51.29
N ASN A 207 13.94 -29.21 -51.02
CA ASN A 207 15.36 -29.40 -51.30
C ASN A 207 15.89 -30.47 -50.37
N THR A 208 15.99 -31.70 -50.88
CA THR A 208 16.49 -32.87 -50.17
C THR A 208 17.99 -33.02 -50.45
N PRO A 209 18.88 -32.85 -49.46
CA PRO A 209 20.17 -33.53 -49.45
C PRO A 209 19.94 -34.94 -48.90
N THR A 210 20.42 -35.93 -49.63
CA THR A 210 20.38 -37.34 -49.23
C THR A 210 21.33 -37.62 -48.06
N GLN A 211 20.82 -38.05 -46.90
CA GLN A 211 21.28 -39.26 -46.20
C GLN A 211 20.38 -39.63 -45.00
N SER A 212 20.48 -40.88 -44.56
CA SER A 212 19.49 -41.56 -43.72
C SER A 212 19.79 -41.55 -42.23
N SER A 213 18.80 -41.21 -41.42
CA SER A 213 18.40 -41.97 -40.23
C SER A 213 16.97 -41.59 -39.83
N ALA A 214 16.18 -42.54 -39.32
CA ALA A 214 14.79 -42.27 -38.95
C ALA A 214 14.71 -41.55 -37.59
N SER A 215 14.08 -40.37 -37.54
CA SER A 215 13.67 -39.71 -36.29
C SER A 215 12.17 -39.32 -36.31
N SER A 216 11.64 -39.02 -35.13
CA SER A 216 10.21 -38.97 -34.83
C SER A 216 9.53 -37.67 -35.29
N ALA A 217 8.23 -37.72 -35.59
CA ALA A 217 7.41 -36.55 -35.95
C ALA A 217 7.12 -35.57 -34.77
N PHE A 218 7.90 -35.65 -33.69
CA PHE A 218 7.79 -34.80 -32.50
C PHE A 218 9.15 -34.17 -32.17
N TYR A 219 9.28 -32.87 -32.40
CA TYR A 219 10.56 -32.14 -32.27
C TYR A 219 11.15 -32.12 -30.85
N PHE A 220 10.37 -32.48 -29.82
CA PHE A 220 10.83 -32.52 -28.43
C PHE A 220 11.61 -33.80 -28.06
N LEU A 221 11.68 -34.79 -28.96
CA LEU A 221 12.40 -36.05 -28.71
C LEU A 221 13.87 -36.03 -29.15
N ASP A 222 14.26 -35.08 -30.02
CA ASP A 222 15.66 -34.85 -30.40
C ASP A 222 16.28 -33.79 -29.46
N LEU A 223 16.73 -34.24 -28.28
CA LEU A 223 17.55 -33.43 -27.37
C LEU A 223 18.90 -33.10 -28.03
N PRO A 224 19.26 -31.82 -28.25
CA PRO A 224 20.60 -31.47 -28.67
C PRO A 224 21.59 -31.81 -27.54
N GLN A 225 22.64 -32.56 -27.87
CA GLN A 225 23.76 -32.72 -26.95
C GLN A 225 24.41 -31.36 -26.69
N SER A 226 24.36 -30.91 -25.44
CA SER A 226 25.31 -30.03 -24.75
C SER A 226 26.15 -29.08 -25.63
N GLY A 227 25.88 -27.77 -25.63
CA GLY A 227 26.89 -26.86 -26.20
C GLY A 227 26.61 -25.38 -26.42
N GLN A 228 25.48 -24.78 -26.03
CA GLN A 228 25.36 -23.31 -26.00
C GLN A 228 24.64 -22.83 -24.74
N SER A 229 25.25 -21.84 -24.08
CA SER A 229 24.84 -21.38 -22.75
C SER A 229 23.75 -20.32 -22.85
N TYR A 230 22.56 -20.63 -22.33
CA TYR A 230 21.54 -19.60 -22.09
C TYR A 230 22.00 -18.72 -20.93
N SER A 231 22.44 -17.50 -21.24
CA SER A 231 22.88 -16.54 -20.24
C SER A 231 22.52 -15.15 -20.70
N HIS A 232 21.46 -14.58 -20.12
CA HIS A 232 21.34 -13.15 -19.76
C HIS A 232 20.20 -12.86 -18.74
N TYR A 233 19.79 -13.85 -17.95
CA TYR A 233 19.34 -13.63 -16.57
C TYR A 233 19.84 -14.80 -15.72
N GLN A 234 21.05 -14.68 -15.18
CA GLN A 234 21.38 -15.44 -13.98
C GLN A 234 20.71 -14.70 -12.83
N PRO A 235 19.74 -15.30 -12.10
CA PRO A 235 19.48 -14.82 -10.76
C PRO A 235 20.82 -14.88 -10.05
N SER A 236 21.29 -13.73 -9.55
CA SER A 236 22.53 -13.66 -8.79
C SER A 236 22.39 -14.62 -7.63
N GLN A 237 23.00 -15.81 -7.68
CA GLN A 237 23.18 -16.61 -6.47
C GLN A 237 23.99 -15.72 -5.54
N PRO A 238 23.43 -15.21 -4.44
CA PRO A 238 24.23 -14.50 -3.48
C PRO A 238 25.14 -15.58 -2.93
N THR A 239 26.43 -15.49 -3.22
CA THR A 239 27.40 -16.11 -2.34
C THR A 239 27.25 -15.36 -1.03
N PHE A 240 26.41 -15.91 -0.14
CA PHE A 240 26.08 -15.34 1.16
C PHE A 240 27.32 -15.35 2.04
N VAL A 241 28.25 -14.45 1.75
CA VAL A 241 29.23 -14.01 2.72
C VAL A 241 28.41 -13.25 3.75
N VAL A 242 28.11 -13.92 4.87
CA VAL A 242 27.67 -13.27 6.11
C VAL A 242 28.85 -12.45 6.62
N SER A 243 29.10 -11.33 5.94
CA SER A 243 30.20 -10.43 6.22
C SER A 243 29.82 -9.58 7.42
N SER A 244 30.41 -9.91 8.56
CA SER A 244 30.29 -9.13 9.77
C SER A 244 30.65 -7.66 9.51
N ALA A 245 29.70 -6.76 9.76
CA ALA A 245 29.94 -5.33 9.95
C ALA A 245 30.66 -4.58 8.80
N GLN A 246 30.30 -4.84 7.53
CA GLN A 246 30.61 -3.87 6.48
C GLN A 246 29.72 -2.63 6.64
N PRO A 247 30.28 -1.40 6.60
CA PRO A 247 29.48 -0.18 6.52
C PRO A 247 28.68 -0.14 5.21
N LEU A 248 27.46 0.38 5.25
CA LEU A 248 26.72 0.67 4.02
C LEU A 248 27.33 1.89 3.34
N ASP A 249 27.84 1.74 2.11
CA ASP A 249 28.15 2.89 1.26
C ASP A 249 26.83 3.50 0.76
N VAL A 250 26.29 4.43 1.55
CA VAL A 250 25.05 5.15 1.23
C VAL A 250 25.15 5.90 -0.10
N HIS A 251 26.33 6.39 -0.50
CA HIS A 251 26.50 7.09 -1.76
C HIS A 251 26.52 6.13 -2.96
N ALA A 252 26.97 4.89 -2.79
CA ALA A 252 26.75 3.83 -3.76
C ALA A 252 25.27 3.47 -3.86
N ILE A 253 24.64 3.14 -2.73
CA ILE A 253 23.24 2.73 -2.67
C ILE A 253 22.32 3.81 -3.29
N ARG A 254 22.56 5.10 -3.01
CA ARG A 254 21.79 6.21 -3.61
C ARG A 254 21.86 6.27 -5.14
N ARG A 255 22.92 5.77 -5.79
CA ARG A 255 23.01 5.73 -7.26
C ARG A 255 22.04 4.70 -7.86
N ASP A 256 21.67 3.69 -7.09
CA ASP A 256 20.67 2.70 -7.53
C ASP A 256 19.25 3.29 -7.57
N PHE A 257 18.97 4.42 -6.92
CA PHE A 257 17.65 5.06 -6.90
C PHE A 257 17.63 6.29 -7.83
N PRO A 258 17.27 6.15 -9.13
CA PRO A 258 17.41 7.22 -10.12
C PRO A 258 16.67 8.50 -9.73
N ILE A 259 15.50 8.38 -9.12
CA ILE A 259 14.67 9.52 -8.69
C ILE A 259 15.33 10.40 -7.62
N LEU A 260 16.32 9.91 -6.88
CA LEU A 260 17.05 10.74 -5.90
C LEU A 260 18.02 11.74 -6.55
N GLN A 261 18.20 11.67 -7.87
CA GLN A 261 18.98 12.64 -8.67
C GLN A 261 18.12 13.82 -9.16
N GLU A 262 16.79 13.73 -9.00
CA GLU A 262 15.85 14.75 -9.46
C GLU A 262 15.98 16.09 -8.72
N ARG A 263 15.50 17.15 -9.38
CA ARG A 263 15.42 18.49 -8.79
C ARG A 263 13.98 18.93 -8.58
N VAL A 264 13.64 19.22 -7.33
CA VAL A 264 12.35 19.80 -6.92
C VAL A 264 12.56 21.26 -6.54
N ASN A 265 11.77 22.17 -7.11
CA ASN A 265 11.90 23.62 -6.90
C ASN A 265 13.33 24.16 -7.17
N GLY A 266 14.02 23.59 -8.16
CA GLY A 266 15.40 23.92 -8.54
C GLY A 266 16.50 23.33 -7.65
N ARG A 267 16.14 22.67 -6.54
CA ARG A 267 17.06 22.10 -5.55
C ARG A 267 17.11 20.57 -5.64
N PRO A 268 18.19 19.91 -5.21
CA PRO A 268 18.23 18.45 -5.12
C PRO A 268 17.08 17.92 -4.25
N LEU A 269 16.46 16.81 -4.66
CA LEU A 269 15.43 16.15 -3.88
C LEU A 269 15.99 15.59 -2.56
N VAL A 270 15.32 15.90 -1.45
CA VAL A 270 15.48 15.23 -0.16
C VAL A 270 14.19 14.51 0.18
N TRP A 271 14.17 13.18 0.06
CA TRP A 271 12.97 12.38 0.24
C TRP A 271 12.86 11.81 1.67
N PHE A 272 11.93 12.35 2.46
CA PHE A 272 11.65 11.94 3.84
C PHE A 272 10.18 11.51 4.05
N ASP A 273 9.46 11.02 3.04
CA ASP A 273 8.11 10.42 3.18
C ASP A 273 8.10 8.89 2.93
N ASN A 274 9.20 8.22 3.30
CA ASN A 274 9.41 6.78 3.17
C ASN A 274 8.31 5.95 3.82
N ALA A 275 7.82 6.36 5.00
CA ALA A 275 6.75 5.66 5.71
C ALA A 275 5.35 5.85 5.07
N ALA A 276 5.24 6.58 3.95
CA ALA A 276 4.09 6.51 3.03
C ALA A 276 4.41 5.62 1.83
N THR A 277 5.54 5.86 1.15
CA THR A 277 6.07 5.01 0.08
C THR A 277 7.57 5.21 -0.05
N THR A 278 8.32 4.13 -0.23
CA THR A 278 9.77 4.22 -0.51
C THR A 278 10.02 4.40 -2.00
N GLN A 279 11.20 4.88 -2.37
CA GLN A 279 11.64 4.93 -3.77
C GLN A 279 12.08 3.55 -4.27
N LYS A 280 12.29 3.42 -5.57
CA LYS A 280 12.51 2.12 -6.25
C LYS A 280 13.96 2.07 -6.77
N PRO A 281 14.72 1.01 -6.49
CA PRO A 281 16.04 0.84 -7.08
C PRO A 281 15.90 0.43 -8.55
N GLN A 282 16.90 0.74 -9.37
CA GLN A 282 16.92 0.46 -10.81
C GLN A 282 16.68 -1.03 -11.10
N ARG A 283 17.22 -1.95 -10.27
CA ARG A 283 16.97 -3.40 -10.34
C ARG A 283 15.49 -3.78 -10.36
N VAL A 284 14.63 -3.06 -9.63
CA VAL A 284 13.18 -3.31 -9.59
C VAL A 284 12.51 -2.78 -10.86
N ILE A 285 12.90 -1.58 -11.30
CA ILE A 285 12.40 -0.95 -12.53
C ILE A 285 12.74 -1.83 -13.75
N ASP A 286 14.00 -2.23 -13.86
CA ASP A 286 14.50 -3.09 -14.92
C ASP A 286 13.82 -4.47 -14.91
N ARG A 287 13.59 -5.06 -13.73
CA ARG A 287 12.93 -6.37 -13.64
C ARG A 287 11.50 -6.34 -14.16
N ILE A 288 10.74 -5.28 -13.85
CA ILE A 288 9.37 -5.09 -14.34
C ILE A 288 9.38 -4.81 -15.85
N ALA A 289 10.29 -3.96 -16.34
CA ALA A 289 10.45 -3.71 -17.77
C ALA A 289 10.79 -4.98 -18.55
N TYR A 290 11.74 -5.77 -18.05
CA TYR A 290 12.14 -7.06 -18.64
C TYR A 290 10.97 -8.05 -18.71
N PHE A 291 10.16 -8.15 -17.64
CA PHE A 291 8.97 -9.00 -17.64
C PHE A 291 8.04 -8.64 -18.81
N TYR A 292 7.70 -7.37 -18.97
CA TYR A 292 6.82 -6.92 -20.06
C TYR A 292 7.44 -7.07 -21.45
N GLN A 293 8.76 -6.97 -21.58
CA GLN A 293 9.46 -7.10 -22.87
C GLN A 293 9.68 -8.55 -23.30
N HIS A 294 9.84 -9.50 -22.37
CA HIS A 294 10.39 -10.83 -22.68
C HIS A 294 9.66 -12.03 -22.04
N GLU A 295 8.79 -11.82 -21.05
CA GLU A 295 8.16 -12.90 -20.27
C GLU A 295 6.63 -12.81 -20.22
N ASN A 296 6.04 -11.65 -20.53
CA ASN A 296 4.63 -11.38 -20.28
C ASN A 296 3.67 -12.38 -20.94
N SER A 297 2.98 -13.12 -20.08
CA SER A 297 1.80 -13.91 -20.41
C SER A 297 0.95 -14.15 -19.15
N ASN A 298 -0.20 -14.80 -19.32
CA ASN A 298 -0.99 -15.28 -18.18
C ASN A 298 -0.43 -16.62 -17.66
N ILE A 299 -0.66 -16.90 -16.38
CA ILE A 299 0.02 -17.96 -15.62
C ILE A 299 -0.80 -19.26 -15.47
N HIS A 300 -0.12 -20.32 -15.05
CA HIS A 300 -0.63 -21.64 -14.64
C HIS A 300 -1.39 -22.50 -15.68
N ARG A 301 -2.00 -21.94 -16.73
CA ARG A 301 -2.99 -22.66 -17.58
C ARG A 301 -2.67 -22.76 -19.08
N ALA A 302 -1.52 -22.27 -19.54
CA ALA A 302 -1.16 -22.28 -20.96
C ALA A 302 0.09 -23.12 -21.25
N ALA A 303 0.01 -23.96 -22.28
CA ALA A 303 1.04 -24.94 -22.66
C ALA A 303 2.17 -24.36 -23.53
N HIS A 304 2.32 -23.03 -23.59
CA HIS A 304 3.31 -22.34 -24.43
C HIS A 304 4.39 -21.66 -23.58
N GLU A 305 5.59 -21.55 -24.14
CA GLU A 305 6.82 -21.07 -23.49
C GLU A 305 6.65 -19.79 -22.62
N LEU A 306 5.97 -18.76 -23.14
CA LEU A 306 5.80 -17.51 -22.39
C LEU A 306 4.97 -17.66 -21.11
N ALA A 307 4.05 -18.62 -21.04
CA ALA A 307 3.25 -18.86 -19.83
C ALA A 307 4.04 -19.65 -18.79
N ALA A 308 4.93 -20.56 -19.22
CA ALA A 308 5.89 -21.20 -18.33
C ALA A 308 6.79 -20.14 -17.68
N ARG A 309 7.44 -19.29 -18.48
CA ARG A 309 8.30 -18.19 -17.98
C ARG A 309 7.56 -17.24 -17.04
N ALA A 310 6.35 -16.80 -17.40
CA ALA A 310 5.55 -15.94 -16.52
C ALA A 310 5.19 -16.62 -15.19
N THR A 311 4.88 -17.93 -15.23
CA THR A 311 4.55 -18.71 -14.03
C THR A 311 5.77 -18.90 -13.14
N ASP A 312 6.92 -19.26 -13.72
CA ASP A 312 8.18 -19.43 -13.00
C ASP A 312 8.63 -18.13 -12.33
N ALA A 313 8.50 -16.99 -13.01
CA ALA A 313 8.81 -15.68 -12.45
C ALA A 313 7.88 -15.31 -11.27
N TYR A 314 6.57 -15.56 -11.41
CA TYR A 314 5.56 -15.28 -10.39
C TYR A 314 5.76 -16.14 -9.13
N GLU A 315 5.96 -17.45 -9.30
CA GLU A 315 6.19 -18.36 -8.18
C GLU A 315 7.59 -18.20 -7.58
N HIS A 316 8.61 -17.79 -8.36
CA HIS A 316 9.90 -17.34 -7.79
C HIS A 316 9.70 -16.16 -6.84
N ALA A 317 8.92 -15.15 -7.22
CA ALA A 317 8.62 -14.03 -6.33
C ALA A 317 7.89 -14.47 -5.06
N ARG A 318 6.97 -15.44 -5.14
CA ARG A 318 6.30 -16.03 -3.96
C ARG A 318 7.29 -16.74 -3.04
N ASN A 319 8.25 -17.49 -3.60
CA ASN A 319 9.33 -18.13 -2.86
C ASN A 319 10.26 -17.11 -2.19
N VAL A 320 10.56 -15.99 -2.86
CA VAL A 320 11.32 -14.88 -2.26
C VAL A 320 10.55 -14.25 -1.10
N VAL A 321 9.26 -13.96 -1.24
CA VAL A 321 8.43 -13.43 -0.13
C VAL A 321 8.46 -14.37 1.07
N ALA A 322 8.26 -15.68 0.85
CA ALA A 322 8.27 -16.67 1.91
C ALA A 322 9.62 -16.70 2.66
N ARG A 323 10.73 -16.76 1.91
CA ARG A 323 12.09 -16.70 2.48
C ARG A 323 12.32 -15.42 3.28
N PHE A 324 11.94 -14.27 2.71
CA PHE A 324 12.23 -12.96 3.28
C PHE A 324 11.61 -12.75 4.67
N ILE A 325 10.39 -13.24 4.89
CA ILE A 325 9.69 -13.14 6.17
C ILE A 325 9.86 -14.39 7.05
N GLY A 326 10.69 -15.36 6.66
CA GLY A 326 10.90 -16.61 7.39
C GLY A 326 9.68 -17.54 7.42
N ALA A 327 8.80 -17.53 6.41
CA ALA A 327 7.70 -18.48 6.30
C ALA A 327 8.21 -19.87 5.82
N PRO A 328 7.73 -21.00 6.37
CA PRO A 328 8.21 -22.33 6.00
C PRO A 328 7.78 -22.77 4.60
N SER A 329 6.75 -22.17 4.00
CA SER A 329 6.29 -22.51 2.65
C SER A 329 5.75 -21.30 1.88
N SER A 330 6.08 -21.21 0.59
CA SER A 330 5.43 -20.26 -0.32
C SER A 330 3.93 -20.50 -0.49
N LYS A 331 3.43 -21.71 -0.17
CA LYS A 331 1.98 -21.99 -0.16
C LYS A 331 1.20 -21.21 0.90
N GLU A 332 1.91 -20.66 1.89
CA GLU A 332 1.34 -19.85 2.97
C GLU A 332 1.24 -18.36 2.62
N ILE A 333 1.73 -17.98 1.44
CA ILE A 333 1.81 -16.61 0.95
C ILE A 333 0.71 -16.35 -0.09
N ILE A 334 -0.22 -15.46 0.23
CA ILE A 334 -1.24 -14.93 -0.68
C ILE A 334 -0.80 -13.55 -1.16
N PHE A 335 -0.79 -13.32 -2.47
CA PHE A 335 -0.60 -12.00 -3.05
C PHE A 335 -1.89 -11.17 -3.01
N VAL A 336 -1.76 -9.90 -2.64
CA VAL A 336 -2.84 -8.90 -2.55
C VAL A 336 -2.33 -7.56 -3.08
N ARG A 337 -3.18 -6.55 -3.31
CA ARG A 337 -2.74 -5.20 -3.73
C ARG A 337 -2.02 -4.43 -2.62
N GLY A 338 -2.08 -4.89 -1.37
CA GLY A 338 -1.33 -4.39 -0.23
C GLY A 338 -1.93 -4.75 1.14
N THR A 339 -1.27 -4.29 2.20
CA THR A 339 -1.65 -4.51 3.63
C THR A 339 -3.14 -4.31 3.90
N THR A 340 -3.72 -3.18 3.45
CA THR A 340 -5.13 -2.84 3.68
C THR A 340 -6.09 -3.91 3.17
N GLU A 341 -5.75 -4.50 2.03
CA GLU A 341 -6.52 -5.58 1.44
C GLU A 341 -6.27 -6.90 2.16
N GLY A 342 -5.03 -7.20 2.53
CA GLY A 342 -4.71 -8.39 3.33
C GLY A 342 -5.47 -8.44 4.66
N ILE A 343 -5.59 -7.31 5.36
CA ILE A 343 -6.42 -7.21 6.58
C ILE A 343 -7.91 -7.37 6.24
N ASN A 344 -8.38 -6.85 5.10
CA ASN A 344 -9.76 -7.05 4.65
C ASN A 344 -10.07 -8.51 4.29
N LEU A 345 -9.15 -9.23 3.64
CA LEU A 345 -9.24 -10.67 3.37
C LEU A 345 -9.51 -11.40 4.68
N ILE A 346 -8.63 -11.20 5.67
CA ILE A 346 -8.68 -11.93 6.95
C ILE A 346 -9.95 -11.54 7.73
N ALA A 347 -10.30 -10.25 7.76
CA ALA A 347 -11.52 -9.79 8.43
C ALA A 347 -12.81 -10.36 7.81
N LYS A 348 -12.88 -10.44 6.47
CA LYS A 348 -14.06 -10.90 5.72
C LYS A 348 -14.18 -12.42 5.59
N THR A 349 -13.09 -13.16 5.83
CA THR A 349 -13.09 -14.63 5.78
C THR A 349 -12.99 -15.22 7.18
N TRP A 350 -11.79 -15.24 7.76
CA TRP A 350 -11.55 -15.75 9.10
C TRP A 350 -12.37 -15.00 10.16
N GLY A 351 -12.41 -13.67 10.10
CA GLY A 351 -13.13 -12.82 11.05
C GLY A 351 -14.64 -13.10 11.05
N GLU A 352 -15.28 -13.06 9.88
CA GLU A 352 -16.72 -13.35 9.76
C GLU A 352 -17.10 -14.79 10.15
N GLN A 353 -16.19 -15.75 9.97
CA GLN A 353 -16.41 -17.14 10.36
C GLN A 353 -16.26 -17.39 11.88
N ASN A 354 -15.40 -16.63 12.57
CA ASN A 354 -14.93 -16.96 13.93
C ASN A 354 -15.28 -15.92 15.01
N ILE A 355 -15.90 -14.78 14.65
CA ILE A 355 -16.19 -13.68 15.58
C ILE A 355 -17.69 -13.34 15.55
N GLY A 356 -18.38 -13.54 16.67
CA GLY A 356 -19.83 -13.31 16.80
C GLY A 356 -20.23 -12.23 17.82
N GLU A 357 -21.51 -12.23 18.17
CA GLU A 357 -22.08 -11.24 19.10
C GLU A 357 -21.41 -11.33 20.48
N GLY A 358 -20.91 -10.19 20.96
CA GLY A 358 -20.25 -10.07 22.26
C GLY A 358 -18.82 -10.62 22.31
N ASP A 359 -18.26 -11.14 21.21
CA ASP A 359 -16.83 -11.43 21.11
C ASP A 359 -15.99 -10.14 21.05
N GLU A 360 -14.70 -10.26 21.33
CA GLU A 360 -13.79 -9.13 21.41
C GLU A 360 -12.59 -9.26 20.49
N ILE A 361 -12.26 -8.14 19.84
CA ILE A 361 -11.05 -7.91 19.04
C ILE A 361 -10.20 -6.89 19.80
N ILE A 362 -8.95 -7.25 20.10
CA ILE A 362 -7.98 -6.32 20.67
C ILE A 362 -7.20 -5.66 19.55
N VAL A 363 -7.06 -4.34 19.60
CA VAL A 363 -6.13 -3.53 18.77
C VAL A 363 -5.25 -2.67 19.67
N SER A 364 -4.20 -2.02 19.17
CA SER A 364 -3.46 -1.00 19.94
C SER A 364 -3.91 0.43 19.63
N HIS A 365 -3.47 1.43 20.41
CA HIS A 365 -3.62 2.83 19.99
C HIS A 365 -2.79 3.17 18.75
N LEU A 366 -1.70 2.44 18.49
CA LEU A 366 -0.70 2.72 17.44
C LEU A 366 -1.16 2.34 16.03
N GLU A 367 -2.32 1.67 15.89
CA GLU A 367 -2.77 1.11 14.63
C GLU A 367 -3.01 2.18 13.54
N HIS A 368 -2.55 1.85 12.34
CA HIS A 368 -2.96 2.52 11.12
C HIS A 368 -4.44 2.23 10.83
N HIS A 369 -5.16 3.14 10.17
CA HIS A 369 -6.60 2.98 9.86
C HIS A 369 -6.93 1.66 9.13
N ALA A 370 -6.01 1.14 8.33
CA ALA A 370 -6.14 -0.17 7.67
C ALA A 370 -6.30 -1.34 8.67
N ASN A 371 -5.72 -1.23 9.87
CA ASN A 371 -5.83 -2.19 10.96
C ASN A 371 -6.84 -1.77 12.05
N ILE A 372 -7.76 -0.85 11.72
CA ILE A 372 -8.88 -0.44 12.60
C ILE A 372 -10.21 -0.61 11.88
N VAL A 373 -10.32 -0.05 10.67
CA VAL A 373 -11.61 0.06 9.95
C VAL A 373 -12.22 -1.32 9.61
N PRO A 374 -11.48 -2.34 9.14
CA PRO A 374 -12.06 -3.65 8.86
C PRO A 374 -12.63 -4.33 10.11
N TRP A 375 -11.93 -4.25 11.25
CA TRP A 375 -12.43 -4.78 12.52
C TRP A 375 -13.62 -3.99 13.04
N TYR A 376 -13.63 -2.67 12.91
CA TYR A 376 -14.78 -1.83 13.25
C TYR A 376 -16.00 -2.20 12.39
N GLN A 377 -15.83 -2.39 11.08
CA GLN A 377 -16.90 -2.88 10.20
C GLN A 377 -17.41 -4.26 10.65
N LEU A 378 -16.50 -5.19 11.00
CA LEU A 378 -16.87 -6.50 11.53
C LEU A 378 -17.66 -6.38 12.84
N THR A 379 -17.31 -5.49 13.77
CA THR A 379 -18.11 -5.25 14.99
C THR A 379 -19.53 -4.76 14.69
N LYS A 380 -19.72 -3.97 13.63
CA LYS A 380 -21.05 -3.52 13.20
C LYS A 380 -21.87 -4.61 12.50
N LYS A 381 -21.22 -5.57 11.86
CA LYS A 381 -21.88 -6.74 11.24
C LYS A 381 -22.27 -7.81 12.26
N THR A 382 -21.45 -8.02 13.29
CA THR A 382 -21.52 -9.20 14.18
C THR A 382 -22.02 -8.90 15.61
N GLY A 383 -21.94 -7.65 16.08
CA GLY A 383 -22.16 -7.33 17.49
C GLY A 383 -20.93 -7.59 18.39
N ALA A 384 -19.78 -7.89 17.80
CA ALA A 384 -18.49 -7.93 18.51
C ALA A 384 -18.07 -6.55 19.04
N LYS A 385 -17.00 -6.49 19.84
CA LYS A 385 -16.47 -5.27 20.47
C LYS A 385 -14.99 -5.08 20.18
N LEU A 386 -14.57 -3.82 20.03
CA LEU A 386 -13.16 -3.45 20.00
C LEU A 386 -12.67 -3.11 21.41
N ARG A 387 -11.49 -3.62 21.77
CA ARG A 387 -10.73 -3.32 22.98
C ARG A 387 -9.38 -2.76 22.54
N VAL A 388 -8.82 -1.80 23.28
CA VAL A 388 -7.63 -1.05 22.82
C VAL A 388 -6.51 -1.10 23.86
N ILE A 389 -5.32 -1.58 23.47
CA ILE A 389 -4.10 -1.53 24.28
C ILE A 389 -3.66 -0.05 24.39
N PRO A 390 -3.53 0.50 25.62
CA PRO A 390 -3.08 1.87 25.81
C PRO A 390 -1.58 2.04 25.54
N VAL A 391 -1.18 3.29 25.34
CA VAL A 391 0.23 3.71 25.27
C VAL A 391 0.55 4.70 26.38
N ASP A 392 1.81 4.68 26.81
CA ASP A 392 2.38 5.68 27.70
C ASP A 392 2.59 7.03 26.96
N ASP A 393 3.16 8.02 27.64
CA ASP A 393 3.44 9.33 27.05
C ASP A 393 4.71 9.35 26.16
N THR A 394 5.50 8.26 26.15
CA THR A 394 6.55 8.04 25.13
C THR A 394 5.97 7.44 23.84
N GLY A 395 4.78 6.87 23.90
CA GLY A 395 4.13 6.17 22.77
C GLY A 395 4.53 4.70 22.69
N GLN A 396 5.08 4.12 23.75
CA GLN A 396 5.27 2.69 23.92
C GLN A 396 3.95 2.04 24.38
N ILE A 397 3.64 0.82 23.93
CA ILE A 397 2.45 0.11 24.44
C ILE A 397 2.65 -0.26 25.91
N ILE A 398 1.59 -0.10 26.71
CA ILE A 398 1.57 -0.49 28.12
C ILE A 398 1.24 -1.99 28.17
N LEU A 399 2.26 -2.84 28.06
CA LEU A 399 2.12 -4.28 27.88
C LEU A 399 1.43 -4.96 29.08
N GLU A 400 1.60 -4.41 30.28
CA GLU A 400 0.96 -4.88 31.52
C GLU A 400 -0.56 -4.70 31.56
N GLU A 401 -1.15 -3.91 30.65
CA GLU A 401 -2.60 -3.83 30.48
C GLU A 401 -3.15 -4.95 29.59
N LEU A 402 -2.33 -5.56 28.71
CA LEU A 402 -2.80 -6.59 27.78
C LEU A 402 -3.43 -7.82 28.49
N PRO A 403 -2.85 -8.41 29.55
CA PRO A 403 -3.47 -9.50 30.29
C PRO A 403 -4.82 -9.15 30.93
N LYS A 404 -5.12 -7.86 31.14
CA LYS A 404 -6.39 -7.37 31.70
C LYS A 404 -7.46 -7.16 30.62
N LEU A 405 -7.04 -7.02 29.36
CA LEU A 405 -7.94 -6.93 28.21
C LEU A 405 -8.40 -8.32 27.74
N ILE A 406 -7.50 -9.31 27.75
CA ILE A 406 -7.80 -10.67 27.28
C ILE A 406 -8.73 -11.41 28.25
N ASN A 407 -9.79 -11.99 27.70
CA ASN A 407 -10.76 -12.83 28.39
C ASN A 407 -11.36 -13.89 27.44
N GLU A 408 -12.29 -14.71 27.90
CA GLU A 408 -12.88 -15.83 27.13
C GLU A 408 -13.62 -15.40 25.84
N ARG A 409 -14.04 -14.13 25.76
CA ARG A 409 -14.66 -13.53 24.57
C ARG A 409 -13.64 -12.99 23.57
N THR A 410 -12.38 -12.81 23.96
CA THR A 410 -11.33 -12.37 23.04
C THR A 410 -11.04 -13.46 22.01
N LYS A 411 -11.15 -13.14 20.72
CA LYS A 411 -10.88 -14.08 19.61
C LYS A 411 -9.64 -13.72 18.81
N LEU A 412 -9.41 -12.41 18.63
CA LEU A 412 -8.33 -11.87 17.84
C LEU A 412 -7.63 -10.74 18.58
N LEU A 413 -6.30 -10.68 18.44
CA LEU A 413 -5.49 -9.52 18.70
C LEU A 413 -4.85 -9.09 17.38
N SER A 414 -5.09 -7.86 16.93
CA SER A 414 -4.44 -7.31 15.74
C SER A 414 -3.55 -6.14 16.12
N ILE A 415 -2.26 -6.21 15.80
CA ILE A 415 -1.26 -5.24 16.26
C ILE A 415 -0.25 -4.88 15.18
N THR A 416 0.11 -3.61 15.09
CA THR A 416 1.22 -3.16 14.26
C THR A 416 2.57 -3.52 14.90
N GLN A 417 3.50 -4.06 14.11
CA GLN A 417 4.86 -4.32 14.58
C GLN A 417 5.66 -3.01 14.73
N VAL A 418 5.41 -2.03 13.85
CA VAL A 418 6.07 -0.72 13.84
C VAL A 418 5.06 0.38 13.48
N SER A 419 4.79 1.30 14.42
CA SER A 419 3.83 2.39 14.20
C SER A 419 4.23 3.29 13.04
N ASN A 420 3.34 3.50 12.07
CA ASN A 420 3.61 4.39 10.92
C ASN A 420 3.67 5.88 11.28
N ALA A 421 3.09 6.27 12.42
CA ALA A 421 3.02 7.65 12.86
C ALA A 421 4.10 7.97 13.90
N LEU A 422 4.35 7.07 14.85
CA LEU A 422 5.35 7.29 15.90
C LEU A 422 6.71 6.65 15.60
N GLY A 423 6.75 5.58 14.79
CA GLY A 423 7.92 4.72 14.63
C GLY A 423 8.10 3.69 15.75
N THR A 424 7.34 3.74 16.85
CA THR A 424 7.41 2.78 17.97
C THR A 424 7.42 1.34 17.46
N VAL A 425 8.42 0.55 17.88
CA VAL A 425 8.46 -0.90 17.70
C VAL A 425 7.68 -1.55 18.84
N THR A 426 6.72 -2.43 18.52
CA THR A 426 5.97 -3.16 19.54
C THR A 426 6.69 -4.46 19.96
N PRO A 427 6.59 -4.88 21.23
CA PRO A 427 7.08 -6.18 21.71
C PRO A 427 6.17 -7.31 21.21
N VAL A 428 6.14 -7.51 19.88
CA VAL A 428 5.15 -8.35 19.20
C VAL A 428 5.30 -9.84 19.58
N ALA A 429 6.52 -10.31 19.86
CA ALA A 429 6.76 -11.68 20.32
C ALA A 429 6.15 -11.93 21.71
N GLU A 430 6.31 -10.99 22.65
CA GLU A 430 5.68 -11.05 23.97
C GLU A 430 4.16 -10.96 23.88
N VAL A 431 3.63 -10.09 22.99
CA VAL A 431 2.19 -9.97 22.73
C VAL A 431 1.61 -11.28 22.19
N ILE A 432 2.26 -11.91 21.21
CA ILE A 432 1.85 -13.22 20.66
C ILE A 432 1.86 -14.28 21.76
N LYS A 433 2.96 -14.39 22.53
CA LYS A 433 3.07 -15.32 23.65
C LYS A 433 1.95 -15.17 24.69
N ILE A 434 1.57 -13.92 25.03
CA ILE A 434 0.49 -13.64 25.98
C ILE A 434 -0.89 -14.02 25.39
N ALA A 435 -1.13 -13.73 24.11
CA ALA A 435 -2.37 -14.07 23.41
C ALA A 435 -2.55 -15.58 23.22
N HIS A 436 -1.51 -16.28 22.77
CA HIS A 436 -1.49 -17.73 22.53
C HIS A 436 -1.68 -18.52 23.82
N ALA A 437 -1.13 -18.06 24.95
CA ALA A 437 -1.38 -18.64 26.28
C ALA A 437 -2.87 -18.56 26.72
N LYS A 438 -3.72 -17.86 25.96
CA LYS A 438 -5.17 -17.77 26.13
C LYS A 438 -5.97 -18.26 24.92
N GLY A 439 -5.32 -18.84 23.91
CA GLY A 439 -5.96 -19.31 22.67
C GLY A 439 -6.46 -18.20 21.75
N VAL A 440 -5.99 -16.96 21.93
CA VAL A 440 -6.35 -15.81 21.09
C VAL A 440 -5.42 -15.78 19.88
N ARG A 441 -5.99 -15.67 18.67
CA ARG A 441 -5.19 -15.57 17.43
C ARG A 441 -4.58 -14.18 17.25
N VAL A 442 -3.44 -14.07 16.57
CA VAL A 442 -2.72 -12.80 16.39
C VAL A 442 -2.43 -12.44 14.93
N LEU A 443 -2.87 -11.25 14.53
CA LEU A 443 -2.48 -10.61 13.28
C LEU A 443 -1.43 -9.53 13.51
N VAL A 444 -0.38 -9.54 12.70
CA VAL A 444 0.70 -8.57 12.72
C VAL A 444 0.65 -7.68 11.47
N ASP A 445 0.36 -6.38 11.63
CA ASP A 445 0.56 -5.38 10.58
C ASP A 445 2.06 -5.04 10.51
N GLY A 446 2.73 -5.67 9.56
CA GLY A 446 4.15 -5.53 9.27
C GLY A 446 4.47 -4.48 8.20
N ALA A 447 3.52 -3.63 7.83
CA ALA A 447 3.68 -2.70 6.70
C ALA A 447 4.84 -1.70 6.85
N GLN A 448 5.35 -1.48 8.06
CA GLN A 448 6.55 -0.66 8.31
C GLN A 448 7.73 -1.51 8.83
N SER A 449 7.52 -2.70 9.38
CA SER A 449 8.65 -3.50 9.87
C SER A 449 9.45 -4.12 8.73
N VAL A 450 8.76 -4.59 7.68
CA VAL A 450 9.31 -5.38 6.58
C VAL A 450 10.52 -4.75 5.85
N SER A 451 10.66 -3.42 5.89
CA SER A 451 11.79 -2.69 5.27
C SER A 451 12.83 -2.16 6.25
N HIS A 452 12.53 -2.15 7.55
CA HIS A 452 13.35 -1.50 8.58
C HIS A 452 13.96 -2.48 9.60
N ILE A 453 13.33 -3.63 9.86
CA ILE A 453 13.79 -4.63 10.85
C ILE A 453 13.66 -6.08 10.33
N PRO A 454 14.50 -7.01 10.81
CA PRO A 454 14.35 -8.44 10.51
C PRO A 454 12.96 -8.94 10.91
N THR A 455 12.37 -9.78 10.06
CA THR A 455 11.06 -10.40 10.30
C THR A 455 11.18 -11.91 10.08
N ASP A 456 10.75 -12.69 11.05
CA ASP A 456 10.66 -14.15 10.98
C ASP A 456 9.30 -14.56 11.60
N VAL A 457 8.34 -14.94 10.76
CA VAL A 457 6.97 -15.27 11.19
C VAL A 457 6.92 -16.57 12.00
N GLN A 458 7.88 -17.49 11.81
CA GLN A 458 7.99 -18.71 12.63
C GLN A 458 8.55 -18.40 14.01
N ALA A 459 9.62 -17.60 14.09
CA ALA A 459 10.21 -17.20 15.37
C ALA A 459 9.27 -16.31 16.20
N LEU A 460 8.41 -15.53 15.53
CA LEU A 460 7.33 -14.78 16.17
C LEU A 460 6.12 -15.63 16.56
N ASP A 461 5.94 -16.82 15.95
CA ASP A 461 4.72 -17.64 16.01
C ASP A 461 3.45 -16.89 15.53
N ALA A 462 3.57 -15.94 14.60
CA ALA A 462 2.44 -15.13 14.15
C ALA A 462 1.39 -15.97 13.40
N ASP A 463 0.10 -15.85 13.73
CA ASP A 463 -0.97 -16.54 12.99
C ASP A 463 -1.21 -15.93 11.61
N PHE A 464 -1.12 -14.60 11.54
CA PHE A 464 -1.19 -13.81 10.31
C PHE A 464 -0.12 -12.72 10.30
N PHE A 465 0.49 -12.46 9.14
CA PHE A 465 1.41 -11.34 8.93
C PHE A 465 1.12 -10.68 7.59
N VAL A 466 1.08 -9.34 7.53
CA VAL A 466 0.67 -8.60 6.33
C VAL A 466 1.58 -7.42 6.02
N PHE A 467 1.91 -7.21 4.74
CA PHE A 467 2.69 -6.05 4.31
C PHE A 467 2.39 -5.57 2.87
N SER A 468 2.88 -4.37 2.52
CA SER A 468 2.74 -3.76 1.19
C SER A 468 4.09 -3.62 0.49
N GLY A 469 4.17 -4.02 -0.78
CA GLY A 469 5.39 -3.95 -1.59
C GLY A 469 5.95 -2.53 -1.74
N HIS A 470 5.07 -1.54 -1.88
CA HIS A 470 5.47 -0.13 -2.06
C HIS A 470 6.19 0.51 -0.86
N LYS A 471 6.22 -0.16 0.31
CA LYS A 471 6.99 0.25 1.50
C LYS A 471 8.29 -0.52 1.69
N VAL A 472 8.53 -1.55 0.88
CA VAL A 472 9.77 -2.33 0.82
C VAL A 472 10.38 -2.25 -0.59
N PHE A 473 10.41 -1.02 -1.13
CA PHE A 473 11.11 -0.63 -2.36
C PHE A 473 10.58 -1.28 -3.66
N GLY A 474 9.56 -2.13 -3.54
CA GLY A 474 8.81 -2.74 -4.63
C GLY A 474 7.73 -1.83 -5.22
N PRO A 475 7.02 -2.30 -6.25
CA PRO A 475 5.98 -1.55 -6.94
C PRO A 475 4.73 -1.30 -6.07
N THR A 476 3.86 -0.43 -6.57
CA THR A 476 2.50 -0.20 -6.05
C THR A 476 1.55 -1.32 -6.45
N GLY A 477 0.40 -1.45 -5.79
CA GLY A 477 -0.62 -2.43 -6.21
C GLY A 477 -0.23 -3.89 -5.98
N ILE A 478 0.77 -4.15 -5.15
CA ILE A 478 1.16 -5.48 -4.67
C ILE A 478 1.58 -5.44 -3.20
N GLY A 479 1.39 -6.57 -2.52
CA GLY A 479 1.77 -6.88 -1.15
C GLY A 479 1.43 -8.34 -0.88
N ALA A 480 1.63 -8.78 0.36
CA ALA A 480 1.41 -10.18 0.71
C ALA A 480 0.75 -10.35 2.08
N VAL A 481 0.04 -11.48 2.20
CA VAL A 481 -0.46 -12.05 3.44
C VAL A 481 0.24 -13.38 3.65
N TYR A 482 0.86 -13.55 4.81
CA TYR A 482 1.16 -14.84 5.38
C TYR A 482 0.05 -15.25 6.35
N ALA A 483 -0.32 -16.53 6.32
CA ALA A 483 -1.16 -17.15 7.33
C ALA A 483 -0.73 -18.60 7.57
N LYS A 484 -0.89 -19.12 8.79
CA LYS A 484 -0.56 -20.53 9.08
C LYS A 484 -1.43 -21.51 8.26
N PRO A 485 -0.92 -22.72 7.91
CA PRO A 485 -1.63 -23.67 7.08
C PRO A 485 -3.04 -24.02 7.56
N GLU A 486 -3.24 -24.24 8.87
CA GLU A 486 -4.55 -24.63 9.41
C GLU A 486 -5.60 -23.53 9.25
N LEU A 487 -5.17 -22.26 9.22
CA LEU A 487 -6.02 -21.11 8.99
C LEU A 487 -6.42 -21.04 7.52
N LEU A 488 -5.44 -21.15 6.61
CA LEU A 488 -5.65 -21.15 5.15
C LEU A 488 -6.58 -22.27 4.67
N GLU A 489 -6.47 -23.45 5.27
CA GLU A 489 -7.39 -24.57 5.03
C GLU A 489 -8.82 -24.22 5.50
N SER A 490 -8.98 -23.75 6.74
CA SER A 490 -10.29 -23.49 7.36
C SER A 490 -11.06 -22.28 6.83
N MET A 491 -10.35 -21.25 6.36
CA MET A 491 -10.93 -19.97 5.96
C MET A 491 -11.84 -20.12 4.73
N PRO A 492 -13.01 -19.47 4.67
CA PRO A 492 -13.83 -19.48 3.46
C PRO A 492 -13.15 -18.71 2.32
N VAL A 493 -13.64 -18.91 1.10
CA VAL A 493 -13.26 -18.10 -0.06
C VAL A 493 -13.58 -16.62 0.18
N TRP A 494 -12.72 -15.74 -0.33
CA TRP A 494 -12.89 -14.28 -0.27
C TRP A 494 -13.50 -13.73 -1.57
N GLU A 495 -12.75 -13.73 -2.67
CA GLU A 495 -13.24 -13.32 -3.99
C GLU A 495 -13.47 -14.55 -4.87
N GLY A 496 -14.55 -14.56 -5.64
CA GLY A 496 -14.92 -15.65 -6.54
C GLY A 496 -14.66 -15.30 -8.00
N GLY A 497 -14.10 -16.23 -8.76
CA GLY A 497 -13.84 -16.03 -10.19
C GLY A 497 -12.97 -17.12 -10.80
N GLY A 498 -12.34 -16.81 -11.92
CA GLY A 498 -11.29 -17.67 -12.49
C GLY A 498 -10.08 -17.79 -11.55
N ASN A 499 -9.15 -18.69 -11.90
CA ASN A 499 -7.91 -18.99 -11.16
C ASN A 499 -8.06 -19.71 -9.82
N MET A 500 -8.99 -19.26 -8.98
CA MET A 500 -9.22 -19.82 -7.63
C MET A 500 -10.09 -21.10 -7.62
N ILE A 501 -10.66 -21.49 -8.76
CA ILE A 501 -11.42 -22.72 -8.96
C ILE A 501 -10.55 -23.89 -9.43
N GLN A 502 -10.91 -25.10 -8.99
CA GLN A 502 -10.42 -26.38 -9.51
C GLN A 502 -11.41 -26.98 -10.51
N ASP A 503 -12.71 -26.91 -10.20
CA ASP A 503 -13.80 -27.38 -11.08
C ASP A 503 -15.07 -26.54 -10.88
N VAL A 504 -15.89 -26.41 -11.93
CA VAL A 504 -17.10 -25.58 -11.95
C VAL A 504 -18.20 -26.24 -12.79
N THR A 505 -19.32 -26.57 -12.14
CA THR A 505 -20.60 -26.84 -12.79
C THR A 505 -21.63 -25.80 -12.34
N PHE A 506 -22.88 -25.85 -12.86
CA PHE A 506 -23.95 -24.97 -12.38
C PHE A 506 -24.47 -25.37 -10.99
N GLU A 507 -24.22 -26.61 -10.58
CA GLU A 507 -24.67 -27.22 -9.33
C GLU A 507 -23.60 -27.16 -8.22
N GLN A 508 -22.32 -27.16 -8.59
CA GLN A 508 -21.20 -27.21 -7.64
C GLN A 508 -19.95 -26.48 -8.14
N VAL A 509 -19.25 -25.81 -7.22
CA VAL A 509 -17.91 -25.26 -7.43
C VAL A 509 -16.94 -25.96 -6.48
N VAL A 510 -15.79 -26.39 -7.00
CA VAL A 510 -14.66 -26.92 -6.24
C VAL A 510 -13.52 -25.91 -6.33
N TYR A 511 -12.96 -25.53 -5.19
CA TYR A 511 -11.91 -24.51 -5.10
C TYR A 511 -10.51 -25.14 -5.10
N GLN A 512 -9.52 -24.38 -5.57
CA GLN A 512 -8.11 -24.73 -5.40
C GLN A 512 -7.72 -24.76 -3.91
N PRO A 513 -6.62 -25.44 -3.53
CA PRO A 513 -5.96 -25.21 -2.25
C PRO A 513 -5.39 -23.79 -2.15
N ALA A 514 -4.94 -23.41 -0.95
CA ALA A 514 -4.17 -22.20 -0.75
C ALA A 514 -2.80 -22.30 -1.47
N PRO A 515 -2.25 -21.16 -1.97
CA PRO A 515 -2.77 -19.80 -1.84
C PRO A 515 -3.81 -19.44 -2.91
N ASN A 516 -3.86 -20.15 -4.03
CA ASN A 516 -4.68 -19.85 -5.21
C ASN A 516 -6.18 -19.69 -4.90
N LYS A 517 -6.69 -20.42 -3.89
CA LYS A 517 -8.02 -20.23 -3.26
C LYS A 517 -8.43 -18.77 -2.99
N PHE A 518 -7.45 -17.89 -2.76
CA PHE A 518 -7.62 -16.49 -2.39
C PHE A 518 -7.14 -15.51 -3.49
N GLU A 519 -6.63 -16.01 -4.62
CA GLU A 519 -6.12 -15.22 -5.75
C GLU A 519 -7.04 -15.35 -6.97
N ALA A 520 -8.21 -14.70 -6.88
CA ALA A 520 -9.22 -14.71 -7.93
C ALA A 520 -8.83 -13.86 -9.15
N GLY A 521 -9.14 -14.38 -10.35
CA GLY A 521 -8.86 -13.69 -11.61
C GLY A 521 -7.38 -13.74 -12.04
N THR A 522 -7.00 -12.81 -12.92
CA THR A 522 -5.59 -12.61 -13.29
C THR A 522 -4.95 -11.69 -12.25
N GLY A 523 -3.96 -12.19 -11.51
CA GLY A 523 -3.23 -11.42 -10.50
C GLY A 523 -2.34 -10.32 -11.09
N ASN A 524 -1.73 -9.51 -10.22
CA ASN A 524 -0.78 -8.48 -10.63
C ASN A 524 0.63 -9.07 -10.84
N ILE A 525 0.79 -9.83 -11.93
CA ILE A 525 1.94 -10.72 -12.17
C ILE A 525 3.27 -9.95 -12.21
N ALA A 526 3.36 -8.89 -13.02
CA ALA A 526 4.60 -8.13 -13.20
C ALA A 526 5.06 -7.44 -11.92
N ASP A 527 4.12 -6.92 -11.11
CA ASP A 527 4.45 -6.27 -9.86
C ASP A 527 4.80 -7.27 -8.74
N ALA A 528 4.23 -8.47 -8.74
CA ALA A 528 4.71 -9.57 -7.87
C ALA A 528 6.17 -9.91 -8.20
N VAL A 529 6.51 -10.04 -9.49
CA VAL A 529 7.88 -10.23 -9.97
C VAL A 529 8.80 -9.07 -9.55
N GLY A 530 8.33 -7.82 -9.65
CA GLY A 530 9.03 -6.63 -9.16
C GLY A 530 9.21 -6.60 -7.64
N LEU A 531 8.23 -7.09 -6.87
CA LEU A 531 8.34 -7.24 -5.41
C LEU A 531 9.41 -8.26 -5.04
N GLY A 532 9.50 -9.40 -5.74
CA GLY A 532 10.59 -10.37 -5.55
C GLY A 532 11.97 -9.71 -5.72
N ALA A 533 12.18 -8.94 -6.80
CA ALA A 533 13.44 -8.22 -7.00
C ALA A 533 13.73 -7.14 -5.94
N ALA A 534 12.70 -6.54 -5.34
CA ALA A 534 12.86 -5.55 -4.27
C ALA A 534 13.28 -6.19 -2.94
N LEU A 535 12.70 -7.34 -2.60
CA LEU A 535 13.08 -8.12 -1.43
C LEU A 535 14.50 -8.68 -1.57
N GLU A 536 14.87 -9.22 -2.74
CA GLU A 536 16.26 -9.63 -3.03
C GLU A 536 17.26 -8.47 -2.91
N TYR A 537 16.86 -7.25 -3.30
CA TYR A 537 17.71 -6.07 -3.13
C TYR A 537 17.94 -5.76 -1.64
N VAL A 538 16.89 -5.80 -0.81
CA VAL A 538 16.99 -5.61 0.65
C VAL A 538 17.81 -6.74 1.31
N GLU A 539 17.64 -8.00 0.89
CA GLU A 539 18.47 -9.13 1.34
C GLU A 539 19.95 -8.90 1.01
N SER A 540 20.26 -8.37 -0.19
CA SER A 540 21.65 -8.15 -0.64
C SER A 540 22.41 -7.09 0.15
N LEU A 541 21.72 -6.08 0.68
CA LEU A 541 22.28 -5.10 1.62
C LEU A 541 22.37 -5.65 3.06
N GLY A 542 21.52 -6.63 3.37
CA GLY A 542 21.36 -7.24 4.68
C GLY A 542 20.49 -6.38 5.61
N ILE A 543 19.30 -6.87 5.96
CA ILE A 543 18.33 -6.15 6.79
C ILE A 543 18.88 -5.70 8.16
N HIS A 544 19.85 -6.43 8.74
CA HIS A 544 20.56 -6.02 9.96
C HIS A 544 21.51 -4.82 9.77
N ASN A 545 22.08 -4.64 8.57
CA ASN A 545 22.90 -3.45 8.27
C ASN A 545 22.01 -2.24 8.03
N ILE A 546 20.88 -2.42 7.34
CA ILE A 546 19.83 -1.42 7.18
C ILE A 546 19.32 -0.94 8.54
N ALA A 547 18.89 -1.88 9.40
CA ALA A 547 18.37 -1.56 10.73
C ALA A 547 19.36 -0.76 11.59
N ARG A 548 20.66 -1.12 11.55
CA ARG A 548 21.72 -0.39 12.25
C ARG A 548 21.89 1.02 11.69
N TYR A 549 22.08 1.17 10.38
CA TYR A 549 22.31 2.47 9.75
C TYR A 549 21.11 3.42 9.92
N GLU A 550 19.88 2.90 9.80
CA GLU A 550 18.67 3.69 10.04
C GLU A 550 18.47 4.06 11.51
N HIS A 551 18.95 3.25 12.45
CA HIS A 551 18.99 3.60 13.86
C HIS A 551 20.00 4.73 14.13
N ASP A 552 21.21 4.66 13.54
CA ASP A 552 22.22 5.73 13.65
C ASP A 552 21.67 7.06 13.09
N LEU A 553 20.99 7.03 11.93
CA LEU A 553 20.30 8.20 11.36
C LEU A 553 19.16 8.72 12.24
N LEU A 554 18.39 7.84 12.88
CA LEU A 554 17.32 8.21 13.80
C LEU A 554 17.85 8.88 15.06
N GLU A 555 18.93 8.35 15.66
CA GLU A 555 19.58 8.98 16.82
C GLU A 555 20.13 10.36 16.45
N TYR A 556 20.85 10.46 15.32
CA TYR A 556 21.34 11.74 14.81
C TYR A 556 20.21 12.75 14.60
N GLY A 557 19.14 12.34 13.91
CA GLY A 557 17.99 13.18 13.60
C GLY A 557 17.19 13.63 14.83
N GLN A 558 16.95 12.74 15.79
CA GLN A 558 16.25 13.13 17.03
C GLN A 558 17.09 14.12 17.85
N ASN A 559 18.40 13.89 17.97
CA ASN A 559 19.33 14.81 18.63
C ASN A 559 19.36 16.18 17.92
N ALA A 560 19.48 16.21 16.59
CA ALA A 560 19.52 17.44 15.82
C ALA A 560 18.18 18.21 15.88
N LEU A 561 17.03 17.53 15.78
CA LEU A 561 15.70 18.14 15.93
C LEU A 561 15.45 18.70 17.34
N SER A 562 16.02 18.09 18.39
CA SER A 562 15.90 18.61 19.77
C SER A 562 16.47 20.02 19.96
N SER A 563 17.38 20.45 19.07
CA SER A 563 17.94 21.81 19.08
C SER A 563 16.96 22.89 18.62
N VAL A 564 15.85 22.52 17.97
CA VAL A 564 14.91 23.46 17.36
C VAL A 564 13.95 24.02 18.42
N SER A 565 14.09 25.30 18.74
CA SER A 565 13.25 26.01 19.72
C SER A 565 11.75 25.89 19.41
N GLY A 566 11.00 25.29 20.32
CA GLY A 566 9.54 25.13 20.19
C GLY A 566 9.11 23.93 19.33
N LEU A 567 10.04 23.06 18.93
CA LEU A 567 9.71 21.75 18.37
C LEU A 567 9.34 20.78 19.49
N ARG A 568 8.28 20.00 19.29
CA ARG A 568 7.90 18.86 20.14
C ARG A 568 7.85 17.60 19.27
N LEU A 569 8.72 16.63 19.57
CA LEU A 569 8.64 15.28 19.01
C LEU A 569 7.38 14.56 19.53
N ILE A 570 6.76 13.76 18.67
CA ILE A 570 5.53 13.00 18.95
C ILE A 570 5.87 11.52 18.83
N GLY A 571 5.78 10.81 19.94
CA GLY A 571 6.39 9.50 20.11
C GLY A 571 7.91 9.60 20.31
N THR A 572 8.41 9.15 21.46
CA THR A 572 9.81 9.10 21.86
C THR A 572 10.13 7.77 22.57
N ALA A 573 9.42 6.70 22.21
CA ALA A 573 9.67 5.35 22.68
C ALA A 573 11.12 4.92 22.40
N HIS A 574 11.72 4.17 23.33
CA HIS A 574 13.13 3.77 23.28
C HIS A 574 13.45 2.90 22.05
N HIS A 575 12.56 1.96 21.71
CA HIS A 575 12.68 1.14 20.51
C HIS A 575 11.76 1.69 19.43
N LYS A 576 12.37 2.24 18.38
CA LYS A 576 11.69 3.02 17.35
C LYS A 576 12.42 2.85 16.00
N ALA A 577 11.66 2.66 14.91
CA ALA A 577 12.12 2.75 13.54
C ALA A 577 12.23 4.22 13.08
N SER A 578 12.82 4.48 11.92
CA SER A 578 13.34 5.78 11.46
C SER A 578 12.31 6.90 11.14
N VAL A 579 11.33 7.13 12.04
CA VAL A 579 10.21 8.07 11.94
C VAL A 579 10.26 9.12 13.04
N MET A 580 10.29 10.40 12.67
CA MET A 580 10.52 11.54 13.57
C MET A 580 9.35 12.54 13.55
N SER A 581 8.12 12.07 13.77
CA SER A 581 6.94 12.95 13.83
C SER A 581 7.10 14.08 14.83
N PHE A 582 6.73 15.30 14.45
CA PHE A 582 6.83 16.48 15.32
C PHE A 582 5.71 17.51 15.07
N THR A 583 5.59 18.43 16.03
CA THR A 583 4.86 19.70 15.91
C THR A 583 5.80 20.87 16.19
N LEU A 584 5.58 22.03 15.56
CA LEU A 584 6.38 23.24 15.76
C LEU A 584 5.51 24.38 16.29
N GLN A 585 5.86 24.94 17.44
CA GLN A 585 5.04 25.92 18.14
C GLN A 585 4.75 27.16 17.27
N GLY A 586 3.46 27.43 17.05
CA GLY A 586 2.96 28.59 16.29
C GLY A 586 3.11 28.48 14.77
N TYR A 587 3.31 27.27 14.25
CA TYR A 587 3.16 26.96 12.83
C TYR A 587 2.15 25.83 12.65
N SER A 588 1.32 25.89 11.61
CA SER A 588 0.58 24.71 11.15
C SER A 588 1.54 23.72 10.50
N THR A 589 1.19 22.43 10.50
CA THR A 589 2.02 21.40 9.86
C THR A 589 2.12 21.60 8.34
N GLU A 590 1.09 22.20 7.72
CA GLU A 590 1.09 22.63 6.33
C GLU A 590 2.10 23.76 6.06
N GLN A 591 2.17 24.77 6.93
CA GLN A 591 3.14 25.87 6.79
C GLN A 591 4.58 25.33 6.86
N VAL A 592 4.86 24.41 7.78
CA VAL A 592 6.17 23.75 7.88
C VAL A 592 6.45 22.90 6.64
N GLY A 593 5.50 22.07 6.20
CA GLY A 593 5.64 21.26 4.99
C GLY A 593 5.89 22.09 3.72
N LYS A 594 5.19 23.21 3.57
CA LYS A 594 5.38 24.14 2.44
C LYS A 594 6.77 24.78 2.45
N ALA A 595 7.26 25.21 3.62
CA ALA A 595 8.61 25.75 3.76
C ALA A 595 9.69 24.71 3.46
N LEU A 596 9.51 23.47 3.93
CA LEU A 596 10.42 22.35 3.63
C LEU A 596 10.44 22.01 2.13
N ASN A 597 9.27 21.98 1.48
CA ASN A 597 9.16 21.74 0.04
C ASN A 597 9.88 22.82 -0.81
N GLN A 598 9.83 24.09 -0.41
CA GLN A 598 10.61 25.18 -1.05
C GLN A 598 12.14 24.96 -0.97
N HIS A 599 12.59 24.11 -0.05
CA HIS A 599 13.98 23.69 0.11
C HIS A 599 14.30 22.32 -0.54
N GLY A 600 13.36 21.73 -1.28
CA GLY A 600 13.51 20.43 -1.94
C GLY A 600 13.21 19.22 -1.02
N ILE A 601 12.74 19.47 0.21
CA ILE A 601 12.52 18.45 1.23
C ILE A 601 11.06 17.98 1.20
N ALA A 602 10.84 16.73 0.81
CA ALA A 602 9.55 16.09 0.82
C ALA A 602 9.29 15.41 2.18
N VAL A 603 8.31 15.93 2.92
CA VAL A 603 7.77 15.35 4.17
C VAL A 603 6.25 15.30 4.11
N ARG A 604 5.63 14.43 4.91
CA ARG A 604 4.16 14.42 5.04
C ARG A 604 3.68 15.30 6.18
N SER A 605 2.67 16.11 5.92
CA SER A 605 1.86 16.82 6.91
C SER A 605 0.49 16.16 7.01
N GLY A 606 -0.04 16.02 8.22
CA GLY A 606 -1.42 15.59 8.44
C GLY A 606 -1.56 14.54 9.53
N HIS A 607 -2.60 13.71 9.41
CA HIS A 607 -2.97 12.71 10.42
C HIS A 607 -2.39 11.30 10.16
N HIS A 608 -1.63 11.12 9.07
CA HIS A 608 -0.95 9.87 8.67
C HIS A 608 -1.80 8.60 8.72
N CYS A 609 -3.11 8.71 8.52
CA CYS A 609 -4.06 7.59 8.73
C CYS A 609 -3.92 6.91 10.10
N ALA A 610 -3.64 7.69 11.14
CA ALA A 610 -3.43 7.25 12.53
C ALA A 610 -4.01 8.27 13.53
N GLN A 611 -5.24 8.72 13.30
CA GLN A 611 -5.88 9.76 14.13
C GLN A 611 -5.97 9.42 15.64
N PRO A 612 -6.28 8.16 16.06
CA PRO A 612 -6.40 7.84 17.48
C PRO A 612 -5.12 8.09 18.30
N ILE A 613 -3.95 7.69 17.77
CA ILE A 613 -2.68 7.92 18.45
C ILE A 613 -2.32 9.40 18.52
N LEU A 614 -2.55 10.17 17.44
CA LEU A 614 -2.26 11.61 17.46
C LEU A 614 -3.14 12.33 18.50
N ARG A 615 -4.43 11.96 18.60
CA ARG A 615 -5.35 12.48 19.63
C ARG A 615 -4.91 12.13 21.05
N ARG A 616 -4.40 10.92 21.29
CA ARG A 616 -3.77 10.51 22.56
C ARG A 616 -2.54 11.36 22.93
N PHE A 617 -1.88 11.96 21.94
CA PHE A 617 -0.79 12.95 22.10
C PHE A 617 -1.25 14.42 22.08
N GLY A 618 -2.56 14.67 22.09
CA GLY A 618 -3.17 16.00 22.12
C GLY A 618 -3.09 16.79 20.81
N VAL A 619 -2.95 16.12 19.66
CA VAL A 619 -2.81 16.76 18.34
C VAL A 619 -3.65 16.07 17.26
N GLU A 620 -4.16 16.82 16.29
CA GLU A 620 -4.84 16.23 15.11
C GLU A 620 -3.86 15.92 13.96
N GLN A 621 -2.73 16.63 13.89
CA GLN A 621 -1.79 16.57 12.77
C GLN A 621 -0.35 16.73 13.26
N THR A 622 0.59 16.12 12.53
CA THR A 622 2.04 16.28 12.71
C THR A 622 2.74 16.44 11.37
N VAL A 623 3.97 16.97 11.40
CA VAL A 623 4.93 16.82 10.29
C VAL A 623 5.72 15.55 10.55
N ARG A 624 5.83 14.68 9.55
CA ARG A 624 6.51 13.38 9.65
C ARG A 624 7.61 13.26 8.59
N PRO A 625 8.86 13.61 8.93
CA PRO A 625 10.03 13.01 8.33
C PRO A 625 10.09 11.53 8.71
N SER A 626 10.34 10.69 7.72
CA SER A 626 10.53 9.25 7.83
C SER A 626 11.65 8.87 6.87
N LEU A 627 12.68 8.20 7.36
CA LEU A 627 13.91 7.94 6.63
C LEU A 627 13.88 6.54 6.00
N ALA A 628 14.90 6.24 5.22
CA ALA A 628 15.26 4.90 4.75
C ALA A 628 16.79 4.84 4.60
N PHE A 629 17.36 3.65 4.40
CA PHE A 629 18.80 3.45 4.28
C PHE A 629 19.53 4.25 3.17
N TYR A 630 18.82 4.85 2.21
CA TYR A 630 19.42 5.76 1.22
C TYR A 630 19.49 7.22 1.69
N ASN A 631 18.91 7.57 2.83
CA ASN A 631 19.00 8.92 3.40
C ASN A 631 20.34 9.15 4.09
N THR A 632 20.67 10.43 4.34
CA THR A 632 21.98 10.86 4.83
C THR A 632 21.88 11.88 5.98
N THR A 633 22.97 12.08 6.72
CA THR A 633 23.07 13.09 7.78
C THR A 633 22.98 14.52 7.22
N GLU A 634 23.51 14.77 6.02
CA GLU A 634 23.48 16.07 5.34
C GLU A 634 22.05 16.49 4.96
N GLU A 635 21.20 15.53 4.60
CA GLU A 635 19.77 15.75 4.36
C GLU A 635 19.02 16.13 5.66
N ILE A 636 19.41 15.54 6.79
CA ILE A 636 18.87 15.86 8.13
C ILE A 636 19.32 17.26 8.56
N ASP A 637 20.58 17.61 8.33
CA ASP A 637 21.11 18.95 8.61
C ASP A 637 20.37 20.03 7.82
N LEU A 638 20.02 19.76 6.55
CA LEU A 638 19.22 20.67 5.74
C LEU A 638 17.81 20.86 6.31
N LEU A 639 17.13 19.79 6.74
CA LEU A 639 15.85 19.85 7.45
C LEU A 639 15.94 20.71 8.71
N VAL A 640 16.92 20.45 9.57
CA VAL A 640 17.13 21.18 10.82
C VAL A 640 17.47 22.65 10.57
N SER A 641 18.28 22.94 9.54
CA SER A 641 18.59 24.30 9.09
C SER A 641 17.35 25.11 8.71
N VAL A 642 16.42 24.52 7.94
CA VAL A 642 15.17 25.19 7.54
C VAL A 642 14.25 25.43 8.75
N LEU A 643 14.15 24.47 9.68
CA LEU A 643 13.38 24.65 10.92
C LEU A 643 13.96 25.75 11.83
N HIS A 644 15.29 25.87 11.89
CA HIS A 644 15.96 27.00 12.55
C HIS A 644 15.69 28.35 11.87
N GLN A 645 15.57 28.39 10.53
CA GLN A 645 15.22 29.62 9.82
C GLN A 645 13.78 30.07 10.13
N LEU A 646 12.81 29.14 10.15
CA LEU A 646 11.43 29.44 10.55
C LEU A 646 11.38 30.04 11.97
N THR A 647 11.98 29.35 12.94
CA THR A 647 11.94 29.79 14.35
C THR A 647 12.65 31.12 14.60
N ARG A 648 13.67 31.48 13.82
CA ARG A 648 14.30 32.82 13.84
C ARG A 648 13.39 33.89 13.29
N ASN A 649 12.82 33.69 12.09
CA ASN A 649 11.97 34.69 11.42
C ASN A 649 10.76 35.09 12.29
N ARG A 650 10.22 34.16 13.08
CA ARG A 650 9.14 34.43 14.04
C ARG A 650 9.57 35.23 15.28
N ARG A 651 10.85 35.23 15.67
CA ARG A 651 11.34 36.08 16.78
C ARG A 651 11.56 37.53 16.36
N THR A 652 11.55 37.80 15.06
CA THR A 652 11.70 39.14 14.45
C THR A 652 10.38 39.74 13.95
N SER A 653 9.24 39.10 14.25
CA SER A 653 7.87 39.54 13.90
C SER A 653 7.00 39.56 15.14
#